data_AF-A0A2A2EFG9-F1
#
_entry.id   AF-A0A2A2EFG9-F1
#
_cell.length_a   1.000
_cell.length_b   1.000
_cell.length_c   1.000
_cell.angle_alpha   90.00
_cell.angle_beta   90.00
_cell.angle_gamma   90.00
#
_symmetry.space_group_name_H-M   'P 1'
#
loop_
_entity.id
_entity.type
_entity.pdbx_description
1 polymer ?
#
loop_
_entity_poly.entity_id
_entity_poly.type
_entity_poly.pdbx_seq_one_letter_code
_entity_poly.pdbx_strand_id
1 'polypeptide(L)'
;MVFGVDDNWRPPQAAIGAPLGNTAVDRVLKLVSRFLMDAQKRWGKPAAVNIEHVRDGFSSEPAARRAQKEYERYIDKRTQMNQELESELRNHFGLEKVRPYDLRRLQAIQRQNGVCLYCGCDITFTTCEMDHIVPRKGAGSTNTRNNFAAVCEICNRMKSNTPFAVWAQTESAQKHGVSLAEAIERVKMFNAEGGTKADRIFRTEVITRLKQTEADDPIDNRSIESVAWMADELHRRIDWYFNSDGYAGNLNDDSSGATKVCVYAGSLTAEGRRASGIEGDIHFAAASYKTRLDRRHHAVDAAVIAMMTPAAALSLKTRSNMRRSWLETGDESLRTAWKNYPAEQDPGYASYQQWLDAMRSMLVLLNDALDNDRIPVIHAQRYAFGNSNAHDATVKPLLRIPLRSAMDADLIRRASTPALYCALTRLPDYSSKTGLPEDSAREIMVNGGHYTASDTVPFFEGGSAQIQVQGGSADIGNAIHHARIYKCYKETKKGRVYFYGMIRVFQTDLLRARHEDLFAYPLSPQTVSMRYADPKVAEAVQNGHAEYKGYLVVGDEIEVKFGEAMSDKIGAFVDFFSEQMGVQDEIVQRWVVSGFESSRLMKLRPAMLAEEGLDRIFGICDVSKSMEDDVRNVFARSWRLSVSQISQLALRVIRRNSLGEKRFVSKNQMPTCWSCD
;
A
#
# COMPACT_ATOMS: atom_id res chain seq x y z
N MET A 1 41.63 23.33 -11.22
CA MET A 1 40.45 22.75 -10.54
C MET A 1 39.97 23.76 -9.50
N VAL A 2 38.67 24.11 -9.47
CA VAL A 2 38.16 25.27 -8.68
C VAL A 2 38.09 25.00 -7.17
N PHE A 3 37.89 23.74 -6.75
CA PHE A 3 37.64 23.38 -5.35
C PHE A 3 38.62 22.36 -4.76
N GLY A 4 39.62 21.90 -5.53
CA GLY A 4 40.65 20.97 -5.04
C GLY A 4 40.12 19.63 -4.53
N VAL A 5 39.06 19.10 -5.16
CA VAL A 5 38.46 17.80 -4.84
C VAL A 5 38.81 16.77 -5.90
N ASP A 6 38.86 15.49 -5.52
CA ASP A 6 39.11 14.39 -6.46
C ASP A 6 37.97 14.20 -7.46
N ASP A 7 38.26 13.54 -8.59
CA ASP A 7 37.31 13.30 -9.68
C ASP A 7 36.11 12.41 -9.26
N ASN A 8 36.27 11.62 -8.18
CA ASN A 8 35.22 10.78 -7.62
C ASN A 8 34.40 11.45 -6.51
N TRP A 9 34.71 12.72 -6.17
CA TRP A 9 34.04 13.43 -5.10
C TRP A 9 32.55 13.61 -5.40
N ARG A 10 31.71 13.41 -4.37
CA ARG A 10 30.27 13.66 -4.43
C ARG A 10 29.82 14.52 -3.25
N PRO A 11 28.82 15.41 -3.42
CA PRO A 11 28.29 16.19 -2.31
C PRO A 11 27.61 15.27 -1.28
N PRO A 12 27.72 15.57 0.03
CA PRO A 12 27.05 14.80 1.07
C PRO A 12 25.54 14.70 0.87
N GLN A 13 25.00 13.52 1.10
CA GLN A 13 23.57 13.26 1.03
C GLN A 13 22.94 13.30 2.42
N ALA A 14 21.66 13.66 2.48
CA ALA A 14 20.89 13.58 3.72
C ALA A 14 20.78 12.14 4.22
N ALA A 15 20.59 11.95 5.53
CA ALA A 15 20.35 10.63 6.10
C ALA A 15 19.13 9.95 5.44
N ILE A 16 19.16 8.62 5.31
CA ILE A 16 18.08 7.85 4.66
C ILE A 16 16.70 8.26 5.17
N GLY A 17 16.52 8.33 6.50
CA GLY A 17 15.25 8.69 7.14
C GLY A 17 14.94 10.19 7.26
N ALA A 18 15.75 11.09 6.68
CA ALA A 18 15.52 12.54 6.79
C ALA A 18 14.24 12.95 6.04
N PRO A 19 13.37 13.79 6.64
CA PRO A 19 12.10 14.16 6.02
C PRO A 19 12.29 15.04 4.78
N LEU A 20 11.42 14.83 3.80
CA LEU A 20 11.27 15.59 2.56
C LEU A 20 10.02 16.49 2.58
N GLY A 21 9.13 16.32 3.57
CA GLY A 21 7.89 17.10 3.71
C GLY A 21 6.67 16.44 3.05
N ASN A 22 6.86 15.35 2.31
CA ASN A 22 5.76 14.52 1.80
C ASN A 22 5.51 13.37 2.79
N THR A 23 4.34 13.37 3.44
CA THR A 23 3.98 12.41 4.50
C THR A 23 4.03 10.94 4.06
N ALA A 24 3.66 10.63 2.82
CA ALA A 24 3.70 9.27 2.30
C ALA A 24 5.16 8.79 2.12
N VAL A 25 5.99 9.67 1.55
CA VAL A 25 7.42 9.44 1.34
C VAL A 25 8.19 9.34 2.66
N ASP A 26 7.98 10.29 3.57
CA ASP A 26 8.70 10.37 4.85
C ASP A 26 8.47 9.12 5.70
N ARG A 27 7.26 8.54 5.62
CA ARG A 27 6.94 7.26 6.24
C ARG A 27 7.78 6.13 5.66
N VAL A 28 7.91 6.04 4.34
CA VAL A 28 8.72 5.00 3.68
C VAL A 28 10.20 5.17 4.03
N LEU A 29 10.74 6.39 3.91
CA LEU A 29 12.12 6.70 4.26
C LEU A 29 12.47 6.29 5.69
N LYS A 30 11.59 6.59 6.65
CA LYS A 30 11.77 6.23 8.05
C LYS A 30 11.75 4.71 8.26
N LEU A 31 10.87 3.98 7.57
CA LEU A 31 10.80 2.52 7.66
C LEU A 31 12.05 1.88 7.07
N VAL A 32 12.46 2.29 5.86
CA VAL A 32 13.66 1.79 5.19
C VAL A 32 14.91 2.08 6.02
N SER A 33 15.05 3.30 6.53
CA SER A 33 16.19 3.68 7.39
C SER A 33 16.28 2.80 8.63
N ARG A 34 15.16 2.57 9.34
CA ARG A 34 15.15 1.73 10.54
C ARG A 34 15.49 0.27 10.21
N PHE A 35 14.88 -0.27 9.16
CA PHE A 35 15.14 -1.63 8.73
C PHE A 35 16.62 -1.84 8.37
N LEU A 36 17.19 -0.97 7.53
CA LEU A 36 18.60 -1.08 7.11
C LEU A 36 19.57 -0.93 8.28
N MET A 37 19.34 0.01 9.20
CA MET A 37 20.19 0.20 10.37
C MET A 37 20.17 -1.02 11.29
N ASP A 38 18.99 -1.58 11.57
CA ASP A 38 18.87 -2.76 12.43
C ASP A 38 19.37 -4.04 11.73
N ALA A 39 19.19 -4.15 10.42
CA ALA A 39 19.74 -5.23 9.62
C ALA A 39 21.28 -5.18 9.62
N GLN A 40 21.88 -4.00 9.37
CA GLN A 40 23.33 -3.83 9.43
C GLN A 40 23.88 -4.13 10.81
N LYS A 41 23.20 -3.66 11.87
CA LYS A 41 23.61 -3.95 13.24
C LYS A 41 23.62 -5.45 13.55
N ARG A 42 22.70 -6.22 12.97
CA ARG A 42 22.59 -7.66 13.24
C ARG A 42 23.45 -8.54 12.34
N TRP A 43 23.56 -8.21 11.05
CA TRP A 43 24.17 -9.07 10.03
C TRP A 43 25.38 -8.45 9.32
N GLY A 44 25.74 -7.22 9.66
CA GLY A 44 26.84 -6.48 9.02
C GLY A 44 26.40 -5.75 7.75
N LYS A 45 27.38 -5.11 7.09
CA LYS A 45 27.16 -4.32 5.87
C LYS A 45 26.60 -5.23 4.75
N PRO A 46 25.48 -4.87 4.10
CA PRO A 46 24.92 -5.69 3.02
C PRO A 46 25.79 -5.63 1.77
N ALA A 47 25.91 -6.74 1.05
CA ALA A 47 26.59 -6.79 -0.24
C ALA A 47 25.85 -5.99 -1.32
N ALA A 48 24.51 -6.00 -1.28
CA ALA A 48 23.66 -5.23 -2.17
C ALA A 48 22.36 -4.78 -1.49
N VAL A 49 21.80 -3.67 -1.96
CA VAL A 49 20.47 -3.17 -1.63
C VAL A 49 19.71 -2.93 -2.93
N ASN A 50 18.76 -3.80 -3.22
CA ASN A 50 17.92 -3.72 -4.42
C ASN A 50 16.56 -3.12 -4.06
N ILE A 51 16.14 -2.10 -4.80
CA ILE A 51 14.88 -1.38 -4.59
C ILE A 51 13.96 -1.62 -5.78
N GLU A 52 12.72 -2.00 -5.52
CA GLU A 52 11.65 -1.95 -6.51
C GLU A 52 10.82 -0.68 -6.33
N HIS A 53 10.63 0.10 -7.39
CA HIS A 53 9.78 1.28 -7.36
C HIS A 53 8.39 1.01 -7.97
N VAL A 54 7.34 1.43 -7.26
CA VAL A 54 5.96 1.47 -7.73
C VAL A 54 5.65 2.87 -8.25
N ARG A 55 5.29 2.99 -9.54
CA ARG A 55 5.20 4.26 -10.29
C ARG A 55 4.43 5.38 -9.60
N ASP A 56 3.36 5.06 -8.86
CA ASP A 56 2.49 6.04 -8.18
C ASP A 56 2.50 5.96 -6.64
N GLY A 57 3.35 5.10 -6.05
CA GLY A 57 3.34 4.71 -4.63
C GLY A 57 3.71 5.80 -3.62
N PHE A 58 4.11 6.98 -4.09
CA PHE A 58 4.59 8.11 -3.28
C PHE A 58 3.70 9.36 -3.36
N SER A 59 2.56 9.23 -4.05
CA SER A 59 1.53 10.26 -4.06
C SER A 59 0.66 10.20 -2.81
N SER A 60 0.01 11.32 -2.44
CA SER A 60 -0.95 11.31 -1.32
C SER A 60 -2.11 10.35 -1.63
N GLU A 61 -2.76 9.78 -0.61
CA GLU A 61 -3.88 8.85 -0.84
C GLU A 61 -4.95 9.41 -1.81
N PRO A 62 -5.38 10.69 -1.71
CA PRO A 62 -6.32 11.25 -2.69
C PRO A 62 -5.74 11.33 -4.12
N ALA A 63 -4.45 11.64 -4.25
CA ALA A 63 -3.78 11.68 -5.55
C ALA A 63 -3.64 10.27 -6.14
N ALA A 64 -3.25 9.28 -5.33
CA ALA A 64 -3.19 7.88 -5.73
C ALA A 64 -4.57 7.36 -6.18
N ARG A 65 -5.63 7.65 -5.40
CA ARG A 65 -7.02 7.28 -5.77
C ARG A 65 -7.48 7.98 -7.05
N ARG A 66 -7.12 9.25 -7.26
CA ARG A 66 -7.46 9.98 -8.49
C ARG A 66 -6.72 9.39 -9.69
N ALA A 67 -5.41 9.19 -9.57
CA ALA A 67 -4.59 8.57 -10.61
C ALA A 67 -5.10 7.17 -10.96
N GLN A 68 -5.47 6.37 -9.96
CA GLN A 68 -6.08 5.06 -10.15
C GLN A 68 -7.39 5.16 -10.94
N LYS A 69 -8.32 6.03 -10.55
CA LYS A 69 -9.59 6.22 -11.27
C LYS A 69 -9.39 6.72 -12.70
N GLU A 70 -8.44 7.63 -12.91
CA GLU A 70 -8.09 8.13 -14.25
C GLU A 70 -7.48 7.02 -15.11
N TYR A 71 -6.63 6.19 -14.51
CA TYR A 71 -6.03 5.02 -15.16
C TYR A 71 -7.08 3.96 -15.51
N GLU A 72 -7.98 3.62 -14.58
CA GLU A 72 -9.10 2.71 -14.80
C GLU A 72 -9.98 3.21 -15.96
N ARG A 73 -10.41 4.48 -15.93
CA ARG A 73 -11.17 5.09 -17.03
C ARG A 73 -10.43 5.05 -18.36
N TYR A 74 -9.12 5.26 -18.35
CA TYR A 74 -8.30 5.17 -19.56
C TYR A 74 -8.25 3.73 -20.09
N ILE A 75 -8.07 2.75 -19.21
CA ILE A 75 -8.08 1.32 -19.56
C ILE A 75 -9.45 0.90 -20.09
N ASP A 76 -10.55 1.33 -19.46
CA ASP A 76 -11.92 1.02 -19.88
C ASP A 76 -12.19 1.54 -21.30
N LYS A 77 -11.89 2.83 -21.54
CA LYS A 77 -12.03 3.43 -22.88
C LYS A 77 -11.20 2.68 -23.93
N ARG A 78 -9.96 2.32 -23.58
CA ARG A 78 -9.08 1.58 -24.48
C ARG A 78 -9.59 0.15 -24.73
N THR A 79 -10.18 -0.48 -23.73
CA THR A 79 -10.76 -1.83 -23.83
C THR A 79 -11.98 -1.80 -24.74
N GLN A 80 -12.86 -0.82 -24.58
CA GLN A 80 -14.01 -0.61 -25.46
C GLN A 80 -13.59 -0.41 -26.92
N MET A 81 -12.62 0.50 -27.17
CA MET A 81 -12.08 0.72 -28.51
C MET A 81 -11.46 -0.56 -29.10
N ASN A 82 -10.75 -1.35 -28.29
CA ASN A 82 -10.20 -2.63 -28.75
C ASN A 82 -11.31 -3.66 -29.08
N GLN A 83 -12.42 -3.67 -28.34
CA GLN A 83 -13.58 -4.55 -28.61
C GLN A 83 -14.29 -4.16 -29.91
N GLU A 84 -14.39 -2.87 -30.21
CA GLU A 84 -14.95 -2.36 -31.47
C GLU A 84 -14.07 -2.81 -32.66
N LEU A 85 -12.76 -2.62 -32.57
CA LEU A 85 -11.80 -3.09 -33.58
C LEU A 85 -11.79 -4.62 -33.70
N GLU A 86 -11.92 -5.35 -32.59
CA GLU A 86 -12.02 -6.80 -32.61
C GLU A 86 -13.28 -7.27 -33.35
N SER A 87 -14.40 -6.56 -33.17
CA SER A 87 -15.65 -6.83 -33.89
C SER A 87 -15.51 -6.55 -35.38
N GLU A 88 -14.86 -5.44 -35.75
CA GLU A 88 -14.54 -5.11 -37.15
C GLU A 88 -13.69 -6.21 -37.80
N LEU A 89 -12.65 -6.67 -37.11
CA LEU A 89 -11.76 -7.72 -37.59
C LEU A 89 -12.46 -9.07 -37.77
N ARG A 90 -13.35 -9.44 -36.86
CA ARG A 90 -14.15 -10.67 -36.97
C ARG A 90 -15.15 -10.58 -38.13
N ASN A 91 -15.88 -9.47 -38.25
CA ASN A 91 -16.96 -9.33 -39.21
C ASN A 91 -16.48 -9.11 -40.65
N HIS A 92 -15.44 -8.30 -40.85
CA HIS A 92 -14.97 -7.94 -42.19
C HIS A 92 -13.85 -8.84 -42.72
N PHE A 93 -13.04 -9.42 -41.83
CA PHE A 93 -11.89 -10.25 -42.23
C PHE A 93 -12.00 -11.71 -41.78
N GLY A 94 -13.11 -12.11 -41.14
CA GLY A 94 -13.39 -13.49 -40.80
C GLY A 94 -12.42 -14.11 -39.79
N LEU A 95 -11.74 -13.29 -38.96
CA LEU A 95 -10.77 -13.81 -37.99
C LEU A 95 -11.47 -14.49 -36.82
N GLU A 96 -11.29 -15.80 -36.66
CA GLU A 96 -11.80 -16.54 -35.49
C GLU A 96 -11.13 -16.09 -34.18
N LYS A 97 -9.84 -15.74 -34.24
CA LYS A 97 -9.06 -15.28 -33.09
C LYS A 97 -8.26 -14.03 -33.43
N VAL A 98 -8.65 -12.91 -32.83
CA VAL A 98 -7.96 -11.62 -32.98
C VAL A 98 -6.78 -11.54 -32.01
N ARG A 99 -5.58 -11.29 -32.55
CA ARG A 99 -4.34 -11.12 -31.79
C ARG A 99 -4.04 -9.64 -31.56
N PRO A 100 -3.21 -9.28 -30.55
CA PRO A 100 -2.76 -7.89 -30.35
C PRO A 100 -2.10 -7.28 -31.60
N TYR A 101 -1.38 -8.09 -32.37
CA TYR A 101 -0.81 -7.72 -33.66
C TYR A 101 -1.87 -7.22 -34.64
N ASP A 102 -3.00 -7.93 -34.77
CA ASP A 102 -4.08 -7.60 -35.71
C ASP A 102 -4.69 -6.22 -35.37
N LEU A 103 -4.96 -5.98 -34.09
CA LEU A 103 -5.47 -4.69 -33.60
C LEU A 103 -4.49 -3.56 -33.91
N ARG A 104 -3.20 -3.74 -33.63
CA ARG A 104 -2.18 -2.73 -33.91
C ARG A 104 -2.04 -2.46 -35.39
N ARG A 105 -2.08 -3.50 -36.21
CA ARG A 105 -1.98 -3.42 -37.66
C ARG A 105 -3.14 -2.62 -38.24
N LEU A 106 -4.37 -2.93 -37.83
CA LEU A 106 -5.55 -2.17 -38.25
C LEU A 106 -5.47 -0.69 -37.82
N GLN A 107 -5.06 -0.42 -36.57
CA GLN A 107 -4.84 0.95 -36.10
C GLN A 107 -3.77 1.69 -36.93
N ALA A 108 -2.69 1.03 -37.30
CA ALA A 108 -1.64 1.63 -38.12
C ALA A 108 -2.10 1.93 -39.56
N ILE A 109 -2.87 1.03 -40.18
CA ILE A 109 -3.48 1.25 -41.50
C ILE A 109 -4.44 2.45 -41.45
N GLN A 110 -5.36 2.46 -40.48
CA GLN A 110 -6.33 3.54 -40.29
C GLN A 110 -5.63 4.89 -40.06
N ARG A 111 -4.59 4.92 -39.22
CA ARG A 111 -3.76 6.11 -39.01
C ARG A 111 -3.12 6.61 -40.29
N GLN A 112 -2.63 5.70 -41.11
CA GLN A 112 -1.87 6.00 -42.33
C GLN A 112 -2.75 6.20 -43.57
N ASN A 113 -4.07 6.31 -43.43
CA ASN A 113 -5.01 6.43 -44.56
C ASN A 113 -4.89 5.27 -45.56
N GLY A 114 -4.58 4.06 -45.09
CA GLY A 114 -4.50 2.90 -45.97
C GLY A 114 -3.33 2.93 -46.97
N VAL A 115 -2.31 3.77 -46.76
CA VAL A 115 -1.12 3.78 -47.61
C VAL A 115 0.14 3.36 -46.86
N CYS A 116 1.06 2.70 -47.57
CA CYS A 116 2.37 2.33 -47.10
C CYS A 116 3.13 3.59 -46.69
N LEU A 117 3.67 3.63 -45.46
CA LEU A 117 4.40 4.80 -44.99
C LEU A 117 5.65 5.11 -45.85
N TYR A 118 6.26 4.09 -46.45
CA TYR A 118 7.57 4.19 -47.11
C TYR A 118 7.48 4.54 -48.60
N CYS A 119 6.62 3.88 -49.38
CA CYS A 119 6.47 4.14 -50.82
C CYS A 119 5.13 4.79 -51.21
N GLY A 120 4.16 4.84 -50.30
CA GLY A 120 2.85 5.44 -50.56
C GLY A 120 1.86 4.58 -51.36
N CYS A 121 2.20 3.32 -51.70
CA CYS A 121 1.23 2.43 -52.33
C CYS A 121 0.08 2.08 -51.39
N ASP A 122 -1.08 1.73 -51.94
CA ASP A 122 -2.21 1.27 -51.13
C ASP A 122 -1.87 -0.03 -50.39
N ILE A 123 -2.30 -0.10 -49.14
CA ILE A 123 -2.18 -1.27 -48.28
C ILE A 123 -3.51 -1.54 -47.59
N THR A 124 -3.80 -2.82 -47.44
CA THR A 124 -4.98 -3.33 -46.76
C THR A 124 -4.54 -4.17 -45.56
N PHE A 125 -5.51 -4.62 -44.77
CA PHE A 125 -5.24 -5.51 -43.64
C PHE A 125 -4.50 -6.80 -44.06
N THR A 126 -4.77 -7.32 -45.26
CA THR A 126 -4.16 -8.55 -45.79
C THR A 126 -2.82 -8.32 -46.49
N THR A 127 -2.52 -7.10 -46.93
CA THR A 127 -1.33 -6.79 -47.75
C THR A 127 -0.27 -5.98 -47.02
N CYS A 128 -0.54 -5.55 -45.79
CA CYS A 128 0.42 -4.82 -44.97
C CYS A 128 1.14 -5.69 -43.93
N GLU A 129 2.36 -5.27 -43.62
CA GLU A 129 3.18 -5.76 -42.53
C GLU A 129 3.51 -4.60 -41.57
N MET A 130 3.79 -4.92 -40.30
CA MET A 130 4.26 -3.94 -39.32
C MET A 130 5.77 -3.95 -39.27
N ASP A 131 6.40 -2.79 -39.53
CA ASP A 131 7.84 -2.61 -39.47
C ASP A 131 8.27 -1.69 -38.32
N HIS A 132 9.46 -1.95 -37.78
CA HIS A 132 10.17 -1.02 -36.91
C HIS A 132 10.96 -0.02 -37.76
N ILE A 133 10.58 1.25 -37.73
CA ILE A 133 11.22 2.32 -38.53
C ILE A 133 12.74 2.35 -38.30
N VAL A 134 13.13 2.25 -37.04
CA VAL A 134 14.53 2.14 -36.61
C VAL A 134 14.71 0.79 -35.89
N PRO A 135 15.66 -0.06 -36.37
CA PRO A 135 16.03 -1.29 -35.68
C PRO A 135 16.83 -1.01 -34.41
N ARG A 136 17.02 -2.03 -33.57
CA ARG A 136 17.84 -1.95 -32.36
C ARG A 136 19.04 -2.89 -32.46
N LYS A 137 20.19 -2.48 -31.94
CA LYS A 137 21.38 -3.32 -31.82
C LYS A 137 21.14 -4.44 -30.79
N GLY A 138 21.61 -5.65 -31.09
CA GLY A 138 21.44 -6.81 -30.20
C GLY A 138 20.02 -7.35 -30.15
N ALA A 139 19.71 -8.13 -29.11
CA ALA A 139 18.40 -8.77 -28.97
C ALA A 139 17.30 -7.76 -28.54
N GLY A 140 16.14 -7.85 -29.19
CA GLY A 140 14.97 -7.00 -28.94
C GLY A 140 14.84 -5.81 -29.90
N SER A 141 13.87 -4.94 -29.64
CA SER A 141 13.49 -3.82 -30.51
C SER A 141 12.96 -2.64 -29.69
N THR A 142 12.84 -1.46 -30.32
CA THR A 142 12.16 -0.32 -29.71
C THR A 142 10.67 -0.38 -29.98
N ASN A 143 9.94 -1.03 -29.07
CA ASN A 143 8.50 -1.34 -29.21
C ASN A 143 7.56 -0.19 -28.80
N THR A 144 7.96 1.05 -29.07
CA THR A 144 7.14 2.24 -28.86
C THR A 144 6.28 2.50 -30.09
N ARG A 145 5.05 3.02 -29.91
CA ARG A 145 4.10 3.26 -31.00
C ARG A 145 4.69 4.12 -32.12
N ASN A 146 5.50 5.12 -31.75
CA ASN A 146 6.16 6.04 -32.66
C ASN A 146 7.27 5.41 -33.54
N ASN A 147 7.65 4.16 -33.28
CA ASN A 147 8.63 3.44 -34.07
C ASN A 147 7.98 2.35 -34.95
N PHE A 148 6.65 2.28 -35.00
CA PHE A 148 5.91 1.30 -35.80
C PHE A 148 5.25 1.93 -37.03
N ALA A 149 5.44 1.31 -38.18
CA ALA A 149 4.83 1.71 -39.45
C ALA A 149 4.09 0.53 -40.10
N ALA A 150 2.92 0.77 -40.69
CA ALA A 150 2.31 -0.18 -41.62
C ALA A 150 2.91 0.02 -43.02
N VAL A 151 3.42 -1.05 -43.61
CA VAL A 151 4.18 -1.00 -44.86
C VAL A 151 3.78 -2.14 -45.77
N CYS A 152 4.04 -2.02 -47.07
CA CYS A 152 3.88 -3.16 -47.99
C CYS A 152 5.03 -4.17 -47.81
N GLU A 153 4.77 -5.43 -48.14
CA GLU A 153 5.74 -6.54 -48.04
C GLU A 153 7.07 -6.23 -48.74
N ILE A 154 7.02 -5.61 -49.92
CA ILE A 154 8.21 -5.26 -50.71
C ILE A 154 9.10 -4.29 -49.95
N CYS A 155 8.53 -3.20 -49.44
CA CYS A 155 9.26 -2.21 -48.67
C CYS A 155 9.86 -2.81 -47.40
N ASN A 156 9.11 -3.64 -46.67
CA ASN A 156 9.58 -4.28 -45.45
C ASN A 156 10.79 -5.21 -45.73
N ARG A 157 10.66 -6.07 -46.75
CA ARG A 157 11.72 -7.00 -47.16
C ARG A 157 12.98 -6.26 -47.64
N MET A 158 12.82 -5.20 -48.43
CA MET A 158 13.94 -4.42 -48.96
C MET A 158 14.67 -3.62 -47.86
N LYS A 159 13.94 -3.03 -46.91
CA LYS A 159 14.54 -2.30 -45.79
C LYS A 159 15.32 -3.24 -44.88
N SER A 160 14.77 -4.44 -44.63
CA SER A 160 15.35 -5.42 -43.72
C SER A 160 15.70 -4.77 -42.37
N ASN A 161 16.81 -5.16 -41.75
CA ASN A 161 17.27 -4.64 -40.46
C ASN A 161 18.05 -3.29 -40.58
N THR A 162 17.69 -2.44 -41.53
CA THR A 162 18.34 -1.13 -41.77
C THR A 162 17.46 0.02 -41.29
N PRO A 163 17.99 1.07 -40.65
CA PRO A 163 17.23 2.29 -40.37
C PRO A 163 16.63 2.89 -41.65
N PHE A 164 15.37 3.33 -41.58
CA PHE A 164 14.66 3.85 -42.76
C PHE A 164 15.44 4.93 -43.52
N ALA A 165 16.05 5.89 -42.80
CA ALA A 165 16.81 6.99 -43.40
C ALA A 165 17.98 6.50 -44.28
N VAL A 166 18.66 5.44 -43.85
CA VAL A 166 19.80 4.86 -44.58
C VAL A 166 19.31 4.05 -45.78
N TRP A 167 18.28 3.22 -45.57
CA TRP A 167 17.69 2.44 -46.66
C TRP A 167 17.10 3.33 -47.76
N ALA A 168 16.41 4.41 -47.41
CA ALA A 168 15.83 5.36 -48.35
C ALA A 168 16.85 6.08 -49.25
N GLN A 169 18.14 6.07 -48.88
CA GLN A 169 19.23 6.60 -49.71
C GLN A 169 19.80 5.59 -50.70
N THR A 170 19.43 4.31 -50.60
CA THR A 170 19.88 3.27 -51.52
C THR A 170 19.20 3.42 -52.88
N GLU A 171 19.93 3.11 -53.95
CA GLU A 171 19.40 3.16 -55.32
C GLU A 171 18.16 2.26 -55.49
N SER A 172 18.17 1.10 -54.83
CA SER A 172 17.04 0.17 -54.84
C SER A 172 15.77 0.77 -54.21
N ALA A 173 15.89 1.51 -53.11
CA ALA A 173 14.74 2.14 -52.46
C ALA A 173 14.19 3.29 -53.32
N GLN A 174 15.07 4.11 -53.88
CA GLN A 174 14.68 5.23 -54.74
C GLN A 174 13.99 4.77 -56.03
N LYS A 175 14.50 3.70 -56.67
CA LYS A 175 13.84 3.05 -57.83
C LYS A 175 12.45 2.51 -57.49
N HIS A 176 12.20 2.16 -56.23
CA HIS A 176 10.90 1.71 -55.74
C HIS A 176 9.99 2.86 -55.26
N GLY A 177 10.37 4.13 -55.50
CA GLY A 177 9.57 5.29 -55.11
C GLY A 177 9.62 5.60 -53.62
N VAL A 178 10.68 5.20 -52.92
CA VAL A 178 10.88 5.52 -51.50
C VAL A 178 11.69 6.80 -51.36
N SER A 179 11.16 7.75 -50.59
CA SER A 179 11.82 9.01 -50.26
C SER A 179 11.54 9.41 -48.82
N LEU A 180 12.56 9.92 -48.13
CA LEU A 180 12.41 10.48 -46.78
C LEU A 180 11.45 11.67 -46.76
N ALA A 181 11.51 12.55 -47.77
CA ALA A 181 10.66 13.73 -47.85
C ALA A 181 9.19 13.34 -47.96
N GLU A 182 8.87 12.40 -48.84
CA GLU A 182 7.50 11.93 -49.05
C GLU A 182 6.96 11.14 -47.85
N ALA A 183 7.79 10.33 -47.20
CA ALA A 183 7.40 9.65 -45.95
C ALA A 183 7.04 10.65 -44.85
N ILE A 184 7.79 11.75 -44.72
CA ILE A 184 7.49 12.82 -43.77
C ILE A 184 6.16 13.52 -44.11
N GLU A 185 5.89 13.81 -45.38
CA GLU A 185 4.61 14.38 -45.79
C GLU A 185 3.43 13.44 -45.47
N ARG A 186 3.59 12.13 -45.67
CA ARG A 186 2.58 11.14 -45.26
C ARG A 186 2.32 11.16 -43.75
N VAL A 187 3.35 11.32 -42.90
CA VAL A 187 3.16 11.45 -41.44
C VAL A 187 2.34 12.68 -41.07
N LYS A 188 2.52 13.81 -41.77
CA LYS A 188 1.74 15.03 -41.52
C LYS A 188 0.25 14.82 -41.82
N MET A 189 -0.06 13.93 -42.76
CA MET A 189 -1.42 13.56 -43.18
C MET A 189 -2.04 12.43 -42.35
N PHE A 190 -1.38 11.93 -41.30
CA PHE A 190 -1.96 10.88 -40.44
C PHE A 190 -3.30 11.30 -39.85
N ASN A 191 -4.24 10.36 -39.80
CA ASN A 191 -5.50 10.56 -39.10
C ASN A 191 -5.24 10.85 -37.62
N ALA A 192 -6.04 11.78 -37.07
CA ALA A 192 -5.99 12.10 -35.66
C ALA A 192 -6.57 10.93 -34.86
N GLU A 193 -5.81 10.44 -33.88
CA GLU A 193 -6.21 9.33 -33.01
C GLU A 193 -6.35 9.78 -31.55
N GLY A 194 -6.02 11.04 -31.24
CA GLY A 194 -6.04 11.61 -29.90
C GLY A 194 -6.49 13.08 -29.88
N GLY A 195 -6.08 13.79 -28.83
CA GLY A 195 -6.22 15.25 -28.78
C GLY A 195 -5.11 15.94 -29.56
N THR A 196 -5.37 17.15 -30.07
CA THR A 196 -4.48 17.93 -30.95
C THR A 196 -3.02 17.99 -30.50
N LYS A 197 -2.75 18.12 -29.18
CA LYS A 197 -1.39 18.14 -28.63
C LYS A 197 -0.69 16.77 -28.70
N ALA A 198 -1.40 15.69 -28.38
CA ALA A 198 -0.84 14.34 -28.36
C ALA A 198 -0.50 13.87 -29.78
N ASP A 199 -1.37 14.15 -30.75
CA ASP A 199 -1.14 13.83 -32.15
C ASP A 199 0.07 14.57 -32.72
N ARG A 200 0.23 15.86 -32.37
CA ARG A 200 1.41 16.64 -32.78
C ARG A 200 2.71 16.05 -32.24
N ILE A 201 2.74 15.65 -30.97
CA ILE A 201 3.91 15.01 -30.35
C ILE A 201 4.19 13.69 -31.07
N PHE A 202 3.17 12.85 -31.25
CA PHE A 202 3.32 11.57 -31.92
C PHE A 202 3.90 11.69 -33.34
N ARG A 203 3.35 12.59 -34.17
CA ARG A 203 3.87 12.85 -35.53
C ARG A 203 5.32 13.32 -35.51
N THR A 204 5.67 14.20 -34.56
CA THR A 204 7.04 14.71 -34.39
C THR A 204 8.00 13.57 -34.04
N GLU A 205 7.60 12.67 -33.15
CA GLU A 205 8.42 11.52 -32.78
C GLU A 205 8.60 10.53 -33.93
N VAL A 206 7.55 10.23 -34.70
CA VAL A 206 7.65 9.38 -35.91
C VAL A 206 8.58 10.01 -36.95
N ILE A 207 8.46 11.31 -37.22
CA ILE A 207 9.37 12.03 -38.14
C ILE A 207 10.82 11.96 -37.64
N THR A 208 11.02 12.08 -36.33
CA THR A 208 12.36 11.96 -35.72
C THR A 208 12.94 10.57 -35.98
N ARG A 209 12.13 9.52 -35.81
CA ARG A 209 12.51 8.13 -36.14
C ARG A 209 12.83 7.93 -37.62
N LEU A 210 12.02 8.47 -38.52
CA LEU A 210 12.27 8.38 -39.97
C LEU A 210 13.58 9.04 -40.39
N LYS A 211 14.04 10.08 -39.67
CA LYS A 211 15.31 10.78 -39.96
C LYS A 211 16.54 10.11 -39.34
N GLN A 212 16.35 9.17 -38.42
CA GLN A 212 17.44 8.55 -37.67
C GLN A 212 18.23 7.60 -38.57
N THR A 213 19.54 7.80 -38.65
CA THR A 213 20.47 7.01 -39.49
C THR A 213 21.14 5.86 -38.73
N GLU A 214 21.14 5.90 -37.41
CA GLU A 214 21.76 4.88 -36.57
C GLU A 214 20.71 3.99 -35.92
N ALA A 215 21.02 2.70 -35.77
CA ALA A 215 20.19 1.78 -34.99
C ALA A 215 20.18 2.20 -33.51
N ASP A 216 19.06 1.95 -32.83
CA ASP A 216 18.94 2.19 -31.40
C ASP A 216 19.96 1.34 -30.63
N ASP A 217 20.47 1.90 -29.52
CA ASP A 217 21.42 1.22 -28.67
C ASP A 217 20.85 -0.06 -28.04
N PRO A 218 21.72 -1.04 -27.73
CA PRO A 218 21.28 -2.29 -27.12
C PRO A 218 20.61 -2.01 -25.78
N ILE A 219 19.73 -2.94 -25.37
CA ILE A 219 19.19 -2.92 -24.00
C ILE A 219 20.37 -3.04 -23.04
N ASP A 220 20.45 -2.12 -22.08
CA ASP A 220 21.48 -2.09 -21.05
C ASP A 220 20.86 -1.90 -19.66
N ASN A 221 21.68 -1.95 -18.61
CA ASN A 221 21.18 -1.80 -17.23
C ASN A 221 20.56 -0.43 -16.97
N ARG A 222 21.04 0.64 -17.62
CA ARG A 222 20.48 2.00 -17.49
C ARG A 222 19.04 2.05 -18.00
N SER A 223 18.72 1.28 -19.03
CA SER A 223 17.37 1.15 -19.60
C SER A 223 16.38 0.37 -18.71
N ILE A 224 16.87 -0.24 -17.63
CA ILE A 224 16.08 -1.03 -16.67
C ILE A 224 15.77 -0.20 -15.42
N GLU A 225 16.68 0.68 -15.05
CA GLU A 225 16.59 1.49 -13.83
C GLU A 225 15.34 2.36 -13.80
N SER A 226 14.74 2.49 -12.60
CA SER A 226 13.62 3.39 -12.44
C SER A 226 14.11 4.83 -12.37
N VAL A 227 13.74 5.63 -13.38
CA VAL A 227 13.99 7.09 -13.41
C VAL A 227 13.02 7.90 -12.55
N ALA A 228 12.26 7.25 -11.66
CA ALA A 228 11.35 7.97 -10.79
C ALA A 228 12.15 8.72 -9.73
N TRP A 229 11.82 10.00 -9.53
CA TRP A 229 12.57 10.89 -8.63
C TRP A 229 12.78 10.30 -7.23
N MET A 230 11.74 9.67 -6.66
CA MET A 230 11.84 9.08 -5.33
C MET A 230 12.74 7.84 -5.28
N ALA A 231 12.77 7.06 -6.36
CA ALA A 231 13.62 5.89 -6.46
C ALA A 231 15.10 6.30 -6.52
N ASP A 232 15.40 7.34 -7.31
CA ASP A 232 16.71 7.98 -7.39
C ASP A 232 17.12 8.62 -6.04
N GLU A 233 16.20 9.30 -5.36
CA GLU A 233 16.46 9.87 -4.02
C GLU A 233 16.83 8.80 -3.00
N LEU A 234 16.09 7.68 -2.98
CA LEU A 234 16.39 6.57 -2.07
C LEU A 234 17.74 5.92 -2.40
N HIS A 235 18.02 5.72 -3.70
CA HIS A 235 19.30 5.22 -4.18
C HIS A 235 20.45 6.09 -3.69
N ARG A 236 20.41 7.40 -3.94
CA ARG A 236 21.47 8.34 -3.55
C ARG A 236 21.74 8.33 -2.04
N ARG A 237 20.71 8.30 -1.21
CA ARG A 237 20.88 8.30 0.25
C ARG A 237 21.44 6.98 0.78
N ILE A 238 21.00 5.85 0.24
CA ILE A 238 21.50 4.53 0.66
C ILE A 238 22.93 4.31 0.19
N ASP A 239 23.23 4.69 -1.07
CA ASP A 239 24.57 4.63 -1.63
C ASP A 239 25.54 5.49 -0.80
N TRP A 240 25.19 6.74 -0.52
CA TRP A 240 25.99 7.60 0.35
C TRP A 240 26.20 7.00 1.75
N TYR A 241 25.14 6.44 2.36
CA TYR A 241 25.24 5.86 3.71
C TYR A 241 26.24 4.70 3.79
N PHE A 242 26.30 3.85 2.76
CA PHE A 242 27.19 2.68 2.76
C PHE A 242 28.55 2.90 2.09
N ASN A 243 28.68 3.91 1.22
CA ASN A 243 29.82 4.08 0.33
C ASN A 243 30.46 5.48 0.39
N SER A 244 30.03 6.38 1.29
CA SER A 244 30.55 7.76 1.38
C SER A 244 32.06 7.86 1.56
N ASP A 245 32.71 6.90 2.23
CA ASP A 245 34.17 6.87 2.37
C ASP A 245 34.89 6.86 1.01
N GLY A 246 34.30 6.23 -0.01
CA GLY A 246 34.81 6.21 -1.38
C GLY A 246 34.54 7.49 -2.18
N TYR A 247 33.68 8.37 -1.68
CA TYR A 247 33.37 9.68 -2.29
C TYR A 247 34.06 10.85 -1.58
N ALA A 248 34.72 10.59 -0.45
CA ALA A 248 35.33 11.60 0.41
C ALA A 248 36.83 11.84 0.13
N GLY A 249 37.39 11.25 -0.94
CA GLY A 249 38.74 11.54 -1.43
C GLY A 249 39.90 11.03 -0.56
N ASN A 250 39.71 9.96 0.23
CA ASN A 250 40.71 9.50 1.21
C ASN A 250 41.16 8.03 1.09
N LEU A 251 40.89 7.33 -0.02
CA LEU A 251 41.35 5.95 -0.19
C LEU A 251 41.78 5.64 -1.63
N ASN A 252 42.88 4.88 -1.75
CA ASN A 252 43.26 4.17 -2.97
C ASN A 252 42.08 3.27 -3.41
N ASP A 253 41.93 3.18 -4.73
CA ASP A 253 40.87 2.58 -5.56
C ASP A 253 40.52 1.09 -5.31
N ASP A 254 40.45 0.65 -4.06
CA ASP A 254 39.98 -0.69 -3.71
C ASP A 254 38.48 -0.66 -3.45
N SER A 255 37.71 -0.62 -4.54
CA SER A 255 36.24 -0.75 -4.55
C SER A 255 35.73 -2.12 -4.07
N SER A 256 36.62 -3.01 -3.60
CA SER A 256 36.28 -4.31 -3.05
C SER A 256 35.55 -4.17 -1.70
N GLY A 257 34.23 -4.34 -1.72
CA GLY A 257 33.38 -4.26 -0.52
C GLY A 257 32.42 -3.06 -0.45
N ALA A 258 32.29 -2.29 -1.53
CA ALA A 258 31.18 -1.33 -1.67
C ALA A 258 29.83 -2.04 -1.73
N THR A 259 28.81 -1.49 -1.06
CA THR A 259 27.44 -2.00 -1.15
C THR A 259 26.87 -1.58 -2.51
N LYS A 260 26.44 -2.55 -3.32
CA LYS A 260 25.79 -2.25 -4.60
C LYS A 260 24.35 -1.80 -4.36
N VAL A 261 23.99 -0.60 -4.78
CA VAL A 261 22.61 -0.10 -4.68
C VAL A 261 22.01 -0.09 -6.07
N CYS A 262 20.88 -0.78 -6.26
CA CYS A 262 20.22 -0.86 -7.57
C CYS A 262 18.74 -0.54 -7.43
N VAL A 263 18.17 0.07 -8.47
CA VAL A 263 16.75 0.42 -8.51
C VAL A 263 16.13 -0.22 -9.75
N TYR A 264 15.08 -1.00 -9.56
CA TYR A 264 14.37 -1.70 -10.62
C TYR A 264 12.93 -1.19 -10.75
N ALA A 265 12.42 -1.20 -11.98
CA ALA A 265 11.00 -0.96 -12.23
C ALA A 265 10.16 -2.18 -11.85
N GLY A 266 8.97 -1.99 -11.26
CA GLY A 266 8.18 -3.11 -10.74
C GLY A 266 7.65 -4.14 -11.74
N SER A 267 7.71 -3.86 -13.05
CA SER A 267 7.47 -4.90 -14.07
C SER A 267 8.51 -6.02 -14.03
N LEU A 268 9.74 -5.72 -13.57
CA LEU A 268 10.84 -6.66 -13.55
C LEU A 268 10.63 -7.77 -12.51
N THR A 269 10.10 -7.45 -11.33
CA THR A 269 9.81 -8.44 -10.28
C THR A 269 8.79 -9.48 -10.75
N ALA A 270 7.75 -9.02 -11.45
CA ALA A 270 6.74 -9.92 -12.00
C ALA A 270 7.31 -10.82 -13.11
N GLU A 271 8.17 -10.27 -13.97
CA GLU A 271 8.86 -11.07 -14.97
C GLU A 271 9.85 -12.05 -14.32
N GLY A 272 10.53 -11.64 -13.25
CA GLY A 272 11.45 -12.47 -12.49
C GLY A 272 10.77 -13.70 -11.88
N ARG A 273 9.60 -13.53 -11.23
CA ARG A 273 8.82 -14.67 -10.70
C ARG A 273 8.40 -15.66 -11.80
N ARG A 274 7.92 -15.15 -12.94
CA ARG A 274 7.50 -15.98 -14.08
C ARG A 274 8.65 -16.74 -14.71
N ALA A 275 9.73 -16.02 -15.03
CA ALA A 275 10.83 -16.56 -15.79
C ALA A 275 11.69 -17.52 -14.97
N SER A 276 11.70 -17.37 -13.64
CA SER A 276 12.31 -18.35 -12.73
C SER A 276 11.47 -19.59 -12.49
N GLY A 277 10.19 -19.58 -12.90
CA GLY A 277 9.28 -20.71 -12.71
C GLY A 277 8.73 -20.85 -11.29
N ILE A 278 8.99 -19.89 -10.39
CA ILE A 278 8.46 -19.95 -9.02
C ILE A 278 7.03 -19.42 -8.90
N GLU A 279 6.54 -18.68 -9.92
CA GLU A 279 5.14 -18.23 -9.95
C GLU A 279 4.20 -19.43 -10.09
N GLY A 280 3.34 -19.65 -9.09
CA GLY A 280 2.45 -20.82 -9.02
C GLY A 280 2.79 -21.77 -7.87
N ASP A 281 4.04 -21.74 -7.40
CA ASP A 281 4.54 -22.65 -6.36
C ASP A 281 4.74 -21.96 -5.00
N ILE A 282 4.42 -20.66 -4.90
CA ILE A 282 4.50 -19.90 -3.66
C ILE A 282 3.24 -20.15 -2.83
N HIS A 283 3.41 -20.52 -1.56
CA HIS A 283 2.32 -20.85 -0.63
C HIS A 283 1.61 -19.59 -0.10
N PHE A 284 0.92 -18.84 -0.96
CA PHE A 284 0.08 -17.72 -0.53
C PHE A 284 -1.20 -18.21 0.17
N ALA A 285 -1.76 -17.37 1.05
CA ALA A 285 -3.08 -17.63 1.60
C ALA A 285 -4.14 -17.70 0.49
N ALA A 286 -4.94 -18.78 0.50
CA ALA A 286 -6.10 -19.00 -0.35
C ALA A 286 -5.84 -19.09 -1.87
N ALA A 287 -4.58 -19.07 -2.33
CA ALA A 287 -4.25 -19.19 -3.74
C ALA A 287 -2.82 -19.69 -3.96
N SER A 288 -2.60 -20.46 -5.02
CA SER A 288 -1.26 -20.86 -5.48
C SER A 288 -0.55 -19.80 -6.34
N TYR A 289 -1.27 -18.75 -6.74
CA TYR A 289 -0.75 -17.66 -7.55
C TYR A 289 -0.69 -16.36 -6.75
N LYS A 290 0.09 -15.38 -7.23
CA LYS A 290 0.13 -14.05 -6.58
C LYS A 290 -1.26 -13.41 -6.58
N THR A 291 -1.85 -13.28 -5.39
CA THR A 291 -3.04 -12.48 -5.12
C THR A 291 -2.64 -11.21 -4.37
N ARG A 292 -3.48 -10.18 -4.44
CA ARG A 292 -3.35 -9.02 -3.56
C ARG A 292 -4.00 -9.26 -2.17
N LEU A 293 -4.64 -10.42 -2.01
CA LEU A 293 -5.32 -10.86 -0.78
C LEU A 293 -4.29 -11.07 0.33
N ASP A 294 -3.27 -11.88 0.11
CA ASP A 294 -2.21 -12.12 1.10
C ASP A 294 -1.21 -10.95 1.09
N ARG A 295 -1.20 -10.12 2.15
CA ARG A 295 -0.33 -8.95 2.25
C ARG A 295 1.16 -9.32 2.31
N ARG A 296 1.52 -10.56 2.62
CA ARG A 296 2.90 -11.04 2.63
C ARG A 296 3.53 -11.04 1.23
N HIS A 297 2.73 -10.91 0.16
CA HIS A 297 3.26 -10.80 -1.20
C HIS A 297 4.27 -9.66 -1.38
N HIS A 298 4.20 -8.59 -0.59
CA HIS A 298 5.21 -7.53 -0.61
C HIS A 298 6.59 -8.02 -0.14
N ALA A 299 6.64 -8.88 0.87
CA ALA A 299 7.89 -9.47 1.34
C ALA A 299 8.42 -10.51 0.35
N VAL A 300 7.53 -11.27 -0.29
CA VAL A 300 7.87 -12.17 -1.41
C VAL A 300 8.50 -11.39 -2.57
N ASP A 301 7.87 -10.29 -2.98
CA ASP A 301 8.41 -9.41 -4.02
C ASP A 301 9.78 -8.83 -3.62
N ALA A 302 9.94 -8.43 -2.35
CA ALA A 302 11.22 -7.97 -1.82
C ALA A 302 12.30 -9.06 -1.85
N ALA A 303 11.97 -10.32 -1.56
CA ALA A 303 12.90 -11.44 -1.66
C ALA A 303 13.33 -11.70 -3.12
N VAL A 304 12.37 -11.69 -4.06
CA VAL A 304 12.66 -11.82 -5.50
C VAL A 304 13.62 -10.72 -5.97
N ILE A 305 13.41 -9.49 -5.50
CA ILE A 305 14.26 -8.35 -5.85
C ILE A 305 15.62 -8.41 -5.16
N ALA A 306 15.70 -8.92 -3.93
CA ALA A 306 16.98 -9.17 -3.27
C ALA A 306 17.86 -10.15 -4.05
N MET A 307 17.26 -11.14 -4.73
CA MET A 307 17.97 -12.08 -5.61
C MET A 307 18.30 -11.51 -7.00
N MET A 308 17.81 -10.32 -7.35
CA MET A 308 18.05 -9.73 -8.66
C MET A 308 19.52 -9.33 -8.83
N THR A 309 20.12 -9.77 -9.93
CA THR A 309 21.45 -9.32 -10.36
C THR A 309 21.33 -8.45 -11.61
N PRO A 310 22.31 -7.58 -11.92
CA PRO A 310 22.30 -6.81 -13.17
C PRO A 310 22.20 -7.70 -14.41
N ALA A 311 22.89 -8.84 -14.43
CA ALA A 311 22.82 -9.80 -15.54
C ALA A 311 21.41 -10.39 -15.70
N ALA A 312 20.80 -10.85 -14.60
CA ALA A 312 19.44 -11.38 -14.63
C ALA A 312 18.42 -10.31 -15.04
N ALA A 313 18.54 -9.10 -14.50
CA ALA A 313 17.70 -7.96 -14.84
C ALA A 313 17.74 -7.67 -16.34
N LEU A 314 18.94 -7.65 -16.92
CA LEU A 314 19.15 -7.45 -18.35
C LEU A 314 18.48 -8.56 -19.18
N SER A 315 18.73 -9.83 -18.83
CA SER A 315 18.09 -10.97 -19.49
C SER A 315 16.56 -10.88 -19.45
N LEU A 316 15.97 -10.62 -18.28
CA LEU A 316 14.52 -10.48 -18.11
C LEU A 316 13.95 -9.31 -18.92
N LYS A 317 14.63 -8.16 -18.94
CA LYS A 317 14.22 -7.01 -19.74
C LYS A 317 14.23 -7.33 -21.22
N THR A 318 15.27 -7.99 -21.70
CA THR A 318 15.41 -8.41 -23.10
C THR A 318 14.34 -9.44 -23.48
N ARG A 319 14.11 -10.48 -22.65
CA ARG A 319 13.01 -11.44 -22.83
C ARG A 319 11.65 -10.75 -22.96
N SER A 320 11.34 -9.86 -22.03
CA SER A 320 10.08 -9.10 -22.02
C SER A 320 9.95 -8.23 -23.27
N ASN A 321 11.06 -7.62 -23.71
CA ASN A 321 11.10 -6.83 -24.93
C ASN A 321 10.85 -7.69 -26.18
N MET A 322 11.53 -8.84 -26.34
CA MET A 322 11.33 -9.77 -27.45
C MET A 322 9.90 -10.31 -27.50
N ARG A 323 9.33 -10.67 -26.33
CA ARG A 323 7.91 -11.07 -26.23
C ARG A 323 7.00 -9.95 -26.74
N ARG A 324 7.30 -8.70 -26.40
CA ARG A 324 6.54 -7.55 -26.90
C ARG A 324 6.73 -7.38 -28.41
N SER A 325 7.94 -7.51 -28.95
CA SER A 325 8.15 -7.47 -30.40
C SER A 325 7.29 -8.50 -31.13
N TRP A 326 7.23 -9.74 -30.64
CA TRP A 326 6.35 -10.79 -31.18
C TRP A 326 4.87 -10.39 -31.15
N LEU A 327 4.38 -9.89 -30.02
CA LEU A 327 2.97 -9.48 -29.88
C LEU A 327 2.58 -8.33 -30.81
N GLU A 328 3.53 -7.46 -31.17
CA GLU A 328 3.28 -6.23 -31.92
C GLU A 328 3.55 -6.36 -33.42
N THR A 329 4.31 -7.38 -33.85
CA THR A 329 4.70 -7.62 -35.26
C THR A 329 4.19 -8.95 -35.82
N GLY A 330 3.80 -9.89 -34.97
CA GLY A 330 3.40 -11.23 -35.40
C GLY A 330 4.53 -12.10 -35.93
N ASP A 331 5.80 -11.68 -35.82
CA ASP A 331 6.96 -12.44 -36.30
C ASP A 331 7.09 -13.78 -35.57
N GLU A 332 6.74 -14.86 -36.27
CA GLU A 332 6.65 -16.20 -35.70
C GLU A 332 8.03 -16.73 -35.26
N SER A 333 9.14 -16.20 -35.80
CA SER A 333 10.50 -16.55 -35.35
C SER A 333 10.73 -16.18 -33.88
N LEU A 334 10.05 -15.14 -33.39
CA LEU A 334 10.18 -14.67 -32.01
C LEU A 334 9.34 -15.49 -31.03
N ARG A 335 8.32 -16.23 -31.47
CA ARG A 335 7.33 -16.91 -30.60
C ARG A 335 7.96 -17.81 -29.54
N THR A 336 9.01 -18.53 -29.90
CA THR A 336 9.78 -19.41 -29.02
C THR A 336 11.09 -18.76 -28.56
N ALA A 337 11.70 -17.92 -29.40
CA ALA A 337 12.99 -17.28 -29.11
C ALA A 337 12.98 -16.50 -27.79
N TRP A 338 11.93 -15.71 -27.51
CA TRP A 338 11.87 -14.94 -26.25
C TRP A 338 11.77 -15.82 -25.00
N LYS A 339 11.19 -17.02 -25.11
CA LYS A 339 11.08 -17.98 -24.00
C LYS A 339 12.40 -18.67 -23.72
N ASN A 340 13.20 -18.87 -24.76
CA ASN A 340 14.48 -19.57 -24.70
C ASN A 340 15.67 -18.63 -24.43
N TYR A 341 15.47 -17.31 -24.54
CA TYR A 341 16.53 -16.33 -24.30
C TYR A 341 16.80 -16.09 -22.79
N PRO A 342 18.05 -15.98 -22.32
CA PRO A 342 19.27 -16.25 -23.06
C PRO A 342 19.38 -17.75 -23.34
N ALA A 343 19.80 -18.11 -24.55
CA ALA A 343 20.25 -19.44 -24.91
C ALA A 343 21.76 -19.59 -24.62
N GLU A 344 22.32 -20.80 -24.73
CA GLU A 344 23.72 -21.09 -24.35
C GLU A 344 24.74 -20.18 -25.05
N GLN A 345 24.47 -19.76 -26.28
CA GLN A 345 25.30 -18.87 -27.07
C GLN A 345 25.19 -17.38 -26.65
N ASP A 346 24.17 -17.01 -25.90
CA ASP A 346 23.91 -15.62 -25.54
C ASP A 346 24.80 -15.16 -24.35
N PRO A 347 25.36 -13.95 -24.41
CA PRO A 347 26.09 -13.38 -23.27
C PRO A 347 25.25 -13.37 -21.99
N GLY A 348 25.83 -13.83 -20.89
CA GLY A 348 25.16 -13.87 -19.59
C GLY A 348 24.29 -15.11 -19.33
N TYR A 349 24.24 -16.08 -20.26
CA TYR A 349 23.52 -17.36 -20.06
C TYR A 349 23.88 -18.05 -18.73
N ALA A 350 25.17 -18.25 -18.47
CA ALA A 350 25.63 -18.93 -17.25
C ALA A 350 25.19 -18.20 -15.98
N SER A 351 25.32 -16.86 -15.95
CA SER A 351 24.86 -16.04 -14.82
C SER A 351 23.33 -16.09 -14.65
N TYR A 352 22.58 -16.19 -15.75
CA TYR A 352 21.14 -16.35 -15.71
C TYR A 352 20.73 -17.73 -15.17
N GLN A 353 21.40 -18.81 -15.57
CA GLN A 353 21.16 -20.16 -15.02
C GLN A 353 21.47 -20.22 -13.52
N GLN A 354 22.59 -19.65 -13.09
CA GLN A 354 22.92 -19.54 -11.67
C GLN A 354 21.85 -18.76 -10.89
N TRP A 355 21.32 -17.69 -11.48
CA TRP A 355 20.21 -16.94 -10.90
C TRP A 355 18.93 -17.80 -10.81
N LEU A 356 18.59 -18.60 -11.83
CA LEU A 356 17.45 -19.52 -11.79
C LEU A 356 17.57 -20.53 -10.64
N ASP A 357 18.74 -21.13 -10.45
CA ASP A 357 18.98 -22.08 -9.37
C ASP A 357 18.92 -21.43 -7.99
N ALA A 358 19.42 -20.20 -7.88
CA ALA A 358 19.30 -19.40 -6.66
C ALA A 358 17.84 -19.04 -6.35
N MET A 359 17.03 -18.75 -7.37
CA MET A 359 15.59 -18.49 -7.23
C MET A 359 14.82 -19.73 -6.75
N ARG A 360 15.16 -20.92 -7.26
CA ARG A 360 14.58 -22.20 -6.78
C ARG A 360 14.94 -22.47 -5.33
N SER A 361 16.19 -22.22 -4.95
CA SER A 361 16.65 -22.36 -3.56
C SER A 361 15.94 -21.36 -2.63
N MET A 362 15.75 -20.12 -3.10
CA MET A 362 15.00 -19.09 -2.38
C MET A 362 13.54 -19.51 -2.18
N LEU A 363 12.89 -20.12 -3.18
CA LEU A 363 11.50 -20.58 -3.08
C LEU A 363 11.31 -21.55 -1.90
N VAL A 364 12.22 -22.50 -1.71
CA VAL A 364 12.16 -23.46 -0.59
C VAL A 364 12.18 -22.71 0.75
N LEU A 365 13.13 -21.78 0.93
CA LEU A 365 13.25 -20.98 2.15
C LEU A 365 12.05 -20.06 2.37
N LEU A 366 11.49 -19.53 1.27
CA LEU A 366 10.36 -18.61 1.31
C LEU A 366 9.07 -19.34 1.70
N ASN A 367 8.81 -20.51 1.13
CA ASN A 367 7.66 -21.33 1.51
C ASN A 367 7.80 -21.82 2.95
N ASP A 368 8.98 -22.28 3.37
CA ASP A 368 9.27 -22.60 4.77
C ASP A 368 9.00 -21.40 5.71
N ALA A 369 9.30 -20.17 5.28
CA ALA A 369 8.98 -18.97 6.06
C ALA A 369 7.48 -18.61 6.06
N LEU A 370 6.77 -18.82 4.95
CA LEU A 370 5.32 -18.61 4.82
C LEU A 370 4.52 -19.60 5.67
N ASP A 371 4.92 -20.87 5.63
CA ASP A 371 4.24 -21.99 6.30
C ASP A 371 4.43 -21.98 7.82
N ASN A 372 5.45 -21.27 8.30
CA ASN A 372 5.77 -21.18 9.72
C ASN A 372 5.55 -19.77 10.31
N ASP A 373 4.71 -18.92 9.69
CA ASP A 373 4.37 -17.56 10.14
C ASP A 373 5.60 -16.68 10.47
N ARG A 374 6.69 -16.81 9.69
CA ARG A 374 7.93 -16.04 9.86
C ARG A 374 7.99 -14.77 9.02
N ILE A 375 6.96 -14.50 8.22
CA ILE A 375 6.84 -13.28 7.41
C ILE A 375 5.80 -12.35 8.03
N PRO A 376 6.20 -11.35 8.83
CA PRO A 376 5.27 -10.50 9.57
C PRO A 376 4.69 -9.38 8.68
N VAL A 377 3.44 -9.03 8.95
CA VAL A 377 2.81 -7.80 8.43
C VAL A 377 2.70 -6.78 9.54
N ILE A 378 3.43 -5.67 9.42
CA ILE A 378 3.59 -4.68 10.50
C ILE A 378 2.78 -3.42 10.18
N HIS A 379 2.09 -2.90 11.19
CA HIS A 379 1.37 -1.63 11.10
C HIS A 379 2.00 -0.57 11.98
N ALA A 380 2.01 0.67 11.48
CA ALA A 380 2.51 1.81 12.24
C ALA A 380 1.58 2.12 13.42
N GLN A 381 2.19 2.40 14.57
CA GLN A 381 1.50 2.78 15.79
C GLN A 381 1.88 4.21 16.18
N ARG A 382 0.93 4.96 16.74
CA ARG A 382 1.17 6.30 17.27
C ARG A 382 1.07 6.27 18.79
N TYR A 383 2.21 6.37 19.46
CA TYR A 383 2.30 6.47 20.91
C TYR A 383 2.40 7.91 21.42
N ALA A 384 2.82 8.84 20.55
CA ALA A 384 2.95 10.24 20.90
C ALA A 384 1.59 10.93 20.92
N PHE A 385 1.44 11.86 21.87
CA PHE A 385 0.27 12.72 21.99
C PHE A 385 -0.12 13.35 20.64
N GLY A 386 -1.42 13.35 20.36
CA GLY A 386 -1.99 13.94 19.16
C GLY A 386 -1.76 15.45 19.11
N ASN A 387 -1.41 15.99 17.93
CA ASN A 387 -1.55 17.43 17.64
C ASN A 387 -2.50 17.64 16.46
N SER A 388 -3.48 16.74 16.34
CA SER A 388 -4.54 16.77 15.31
C SER A 388 -5.85 17.24 15.93
N ASN A 389 -6.97 17.12 15.20
CA ASN A 389 -8.30 17.48 15.69
C ASN A 389 -8.58 16.85 17.06
N ALA A 390 -8.86 17.70 18.06
CA ALA A 390 -9.20 17.28 19.42
C ALA A 390 -10.70 16.99 19.60
N HIS A 391 -11.53 17.44 18.65
CA HIS A 391 -12.97 17.29 18.58
C HIS A 391 -13.44 17.53 17.14
N ASP A 392 -14.70 17.20 16.86
CA ASP A 392 -15.38 17.49 15.60
C ASP A 392 -15.61 19.02 15.45
N ALA A 393 -15.67 19.50 14.21
CA ALA A 393 -15.75 20.94 13.92
C ALA A 393 -17.11 21.58 14.24
N THR A 394 -18.17 20.78 14.34
CA THR A 394 -19.54 21.26 14.55
C THR A 394 -19.77 21.59 16.02
N VAL A 395 -20.07 22.87 16.32
CA VAL A 395 -20.46 23.33 17.65
C VAL A 395 -21.99 23.26 17.80
N LYS A 396 -22.45 22.62 18.88
CA LYS A 396 -23.86 22.41 19.24
C LYS A 396 -24.22 23.24 20.48
N PRO A 397 -25.47 23.70 20.64
CA PRO A 397 -25.90 24.39 21.85
C PRO A 397 -25.79 23.49 23.10
N LEU A 398 -25.67 24.11 24.26
CA LEU A 398 -25.75 23.42 25.56
C LEU A 398 -27.18 23.37 26.03
N LEU A 399 -27.57 22.24 26.64
CA LEU A 399 -28.81 22.11 27.38
C LEU A 399 -28.67 22.83 28.71
N ARG A 400 -29.54 23.79 29.02
CA ARG A 400 -29.52 24.53 30.30
C ARG A 400 -30.69 24.12 31.18
N ILE A 401 -30.39 23.66 32.39
CA ILE A 401 -31.38 23.14 33.34
C ILE A 401 -31.32 23.96 34.63
N PRO A 402 -32.46 24.40 35.21
CA PRO A 402 -32.48 25.02 36.53
C PRO A 402 -31.87 24.11 37.60
N LEU A 403 -31.03 24.64 38.48
CA LEU A 403 -30.33 23.85 39.49
C LEU A 403 -31.30 23.13 40.45
N ARG A 404 -32.45 23.74 40.72
CA ARG A 404 -33.51 23.14 41.54
C ARG A 404 -34.07 21.83 40.99
N SER A 405 -34.06 21.66 39.67
CA SER A 405 -34.74 20.54 39.03
C SER A 405 -34.12 19.19 39.40
N ALA A 406 -34.95 18.14 39.37
CA ALA A 406 -34.43 16.78 39.42
C ALA A 406 -33.50 16.52 38.22
N MET A 407 -32.34 15.91 38.47
CA MET A 407 -31.33 15.60 37.46
C MET A 407 -30.95 14.13 37.58
N ASP A 408 -31.24 13.32 36.58
CA ASP A 408 -30.82 11.92 36.59
C ASP A 408 -29.29 11.77 36.47
N ALA A 409 -28.79 10.57 36.76
CA ALA A 409 -27.36 10.28 36.73
C ALA A 409 -26.74 10.44 35.32
N ASP A 410 -27.49 10.21 34.23
CA ASP A 410 -26.98 10.40 32.87
C ASP A 410 -26.83 11.88 32.51
N LEU A 411 -27.81 12.71 32.88
CA LEU A 411 -27.75 14.16 32.73
C LEU A 411 -26.55 14.71 33.51
N ILE A 412 -26.37 14.31 34.77
CA ILE A 412 -25.20 14.72 35.59
C ILE A 412 -23.90 14.27 34.94
N ARG A 413 -23.84 13.02 34.45
CA ARG A 413 -22.70 12.50 33.67
C ARG A 413 -22.42 13.31 32.41
N ARG A 414 -23.38 14.09 31.89
CA ARG A 414 -23.26 15.02 30.75
C ARG A 414 -22.99 16.48 31.16
N ALA A 415 -22.65 16.76 32.41
CA ALA A 415 -22.24 18.10 32.86
C ALA A 415 -21.18 18.70 31.94
N SER A 416 -21.39 19.94 31.48
CA SER A 416 -20.56 20.58 30.45
C SER A 416 -19.08 20.74 30.85
N THR A 417 -18.77 20.76 32.15
CA THR A 417 -17.40 20.83 32.67
C THR A 417 -17.14 19.78 33.75
N PRO A 418 -15.87 19.33 33.92
CA PRO A 418 -15.48 18.49 35.05
C PRO A 418 -15.76 19.13 36.43
N ALA A 419 -15.63 20.46 36.53
CA ALA A 419 -15.90 21.18 37.77
C ALA A 419 -17.38 21.13 38.16
N LEU A 420 -18.28 21.35 37.20
CA LEU A 420 -19.72 21.21 37.42
C LEU A 420 -20.09 19.76 37.79
N TYR A 421 -19.51 18.78 37.09
CA TYR A 421 -19.70 17.36 37.45
C TYR A 421 -19.32 17.09 38.91
N CYS A 422 -18.15 17.58 39.33
CA CYS A 422 -17.69 17.45 40.71
C CYS A 422 -18.62 18.15 41.71
N ALA A 423 -19.13 19.34 41.39
CA ALA A 423 -20.01 20.08 42.28
C ALA A 423 -21.33 19.32 42.50
N LEU A 424 -21.92 18.77 41.43
CA LEU A 424 -23.17 18.00 41.51
C LEU A 424 -22.99 16.64 42.20
N THR A 425 -21.91 15.92 41.89
CA THR A 425 -21.69 14.55 42.43
C THR A 425 -21.19 14.50 43.87
N ARG A 426 -20.82 15.66 44.44
CA ARG A 426 -20.42 15.80 45.85
C ARG A 426 -21.54 16.29 46.76
N LEU A 427 -22.70 16.61 46.19
CA LEU A 427 -23.87 16.93 47.00
C LEU A 427 -24.29 15.70 47.83
N PRO A 428 -24.73 15.89 49.08
CA PRO A 428 -25.01 14.79 50.00
C PRO A 428 -26.19 13.90 49.55
N ASP A 429 -27.09 14.46 48.74
CA ASP A 429 -28.27 13.80 48.17
C ASP A 429 -28.00 13.15 46.79
N TYR A 430 -26.77 13.21 46.27
CA TYR A 430 -26.41 12.58 45.01
C TYR A 430 -26.39 11.05 45.11
N SER A 431 -27.02 10.39 44.14
CA SER A 431 -26.99 8.95 43.94
C SER A 431 -26.48 8.61 42.54
N SER A 432 -25.53 7.68 42.45
CA SER A 432 -25.05 7.17 41.15
C SER A 432 -26.11 6.41 40.36
N LYS A 433 -27.21 5.99 41.01
CA LYS A 433 -28.33 5.27 40.38
C LYS A 433 -29.45 6.19 39.93
N THR A 434 -29.80 7.18 40.76
CA THR A 434 -31.01 8.01 40.56
C THR A 434 -30.68 9.48 40.31
N GLY A 435 -29.43 9.90 40.44
CA GLY A 435 -29.00 11.28 40.29
C GLY A 435 -29.35 12.13 41.52
N LEU A 436 -29.86 13.34 41.27
CA LEU A 436 -30.27 14.34 42.26
C LEU A 436 -31.79 14.54 42.18
N PRO A 437 -32.52 14.54 43.32
CA PRO A 437 -33.94 14.89 43.36
C PRO A 437 -34.17 16.38 43.08
N GLU A 438 -35.43 16.81 43.03
CA GLU A 438 -35.76 18.25 43.02
C GLU A 438 -35.48 18.86 44.41
N ASP A 439 -34.84 20.03 44.45
CA ASP A 439 -34.51 20.75 45.68
C ASP A 439 -34.50 22.26 45.44
N SER A 440 -35.46 22.98 46.03
CA SER A 440 -35.60 24.43 45.90
C SER A 440 -34.58 25.23 46.71
N ALA A 441 -33.79 24.60 47.57
CA ALA A 441 -32.74 25.21 48.38
C ALA A 441 -31.33 24.82 47.92
N ARG A 442 -31.19 24.10 46.79
CA ARG A 442 -29.89 23.63 46.30
C ARG A 442 -28.96 24.79 45.96
N GLU A 443 -27.74 24.72 46.47
CA GLU A 443 -26.65 25.62 46.14
C GLU A 443 -25.38 24.84 45.79
N ILE A 444 -24.61 25.33 44.82
CA ILE A 444 -23.32 24.76 44.45
C ILE A 444 -22.27 25.83 44.19
N MET A 445 -21.00 25.44 44.27
CA MET A 445 -19.86 26.28 43.91
C MET A 445 -19.08 25.64 42.76
N VAL A 446 -18.93 26.36 41.64
CA VAL A 446 -18.19 25.89 40.46
C VAL A 446 -17.11 26.90 40.12
N ASN A 447 -15.84 26.52 40.30
CA ASN A 447 -14.67 27.38 40.05
C ASN A 447 -14.75 28.77 40.75
N GLY A 448 -15.33 28.83 41.95
CA GLY A 448 -15.51 30.08 42.71
C GLY A 448 -16.78 30.88 42.37
N GLY A 449 -17.55 30.46 41.36
CA GLY A 449 -18.90 30.98 41.09
C GLY A 449 -19.97 30.27 41.91
N HIS A 450 -20.77 31.03 42.65
CA HIS A 450 -21.92 30.54 43.42
C HIS A 450 -23.15 30.44 42.51
N TYR A 451 -23.85 29.31 42.59
CA TYR A 451 -25.09 29.04 41.86
C TYR A 451 -26.16 28.60 42.86
N THR A 452 -27.33 29.19 42.73
CA THR A 452 -28.51 28.94 43.55
C THR A 452 -29.54 28.11 42.79
N ALA A 453 -30.58 27.64 43.49
CA ALA A 453 -31.67 26.86 42.93
C ALA A 453 -32.36 27.51 41.71
N SER A 454 -32.37 28.85 41.62
CA SER A 454 -32.93 29.62 40.50
C SER A 454 -32.01 29.73 39.28
N ASP A 455 -30.70 29.49 39.44
CA ASP A 455 -29.76 29.58 38.35
C ASP A 455 -29.85 28.37 37.42
N THR A 456 -29.44 28.52 36.16
CA THR A 456 -29.35 27.42 35.22
C THR A 456 -27.92 26.95 35.04
N VAL A 457 -27.72 25.63 35.02
CA VAL A 457 -26.41 25.02 34.81
C VAL A 457 -26.36 24.26 33.47
N PRO A 458 -25.22 24.31 32.75
CA PRO A 458 -25.13 23.75 31.39
C PRO A 458 -24.71 22.27 31.34
N PHE A 459 -25.38 21.53 30.45
CA PHE A 459 -25.16 20.12 30.11
C PHE A 459 -24.99 19.93 28.61
N PHE A 460 -24.34 18.82 28.22
CA PHE A 460 -24.32 18.36 26.85
C PHE A 460 -25.66 17.76 26.45
N GLU A 461 -26.22 18.19 25.32
CA GLU A 461 -27.51 17.69 24.82
C GLU A 461 -27.39 16.24 24.31
N GLY A 462 -26.29 15.92 23.63
CA GLY A 462 -26.05 14.57 23.08
C GLY A 462 -25.44 13.58 24.07
N GLY A 463 -25.68 12.28 23.85
CA GLY A 463 -25.14 11.18 24.66
C GLY A 463 -23.68 10.79 24.33
N SER A 464 -23.09 11.34 23.29
CA SER A 464 -21.69 11.17 22.87
C SER A 464 -20.72 11.88 23.82
N ALA A 465 -19.46 11.44 23.84
CA ALA A 465 -18.40 12.13 24.56
C ALA A 465 -18.15 13.50 23.93
N GLN A 466 -18.25 14.55 24.73
CA GLN A 466 -18.20 15.94 24.27
C GLN A 466 -17.29 16.78 25.16
N ILE A 467 -16.87 17.93 24.62
CA ILE A 467 -16.19 19.00 25.34
C ILE A 467 -16.93 20.32 25.13
N GLN A 468 -16.87 21.21 26.11
CA GLN A 468 -17.40 22.56 26.00
C GLN A 468 -16.44 23.44 25.19
N VAL A 469 -16.94 24.10 24.14
CA VAL A 469 -16.17 25.01 23.26
C VAL A 469 -17.04 26.18 22.83
N GLN A 470 -16.48 27.40 22.84
CA GLN A 470 -17.13 28.62 22.31
C GLN A 470 -18.58 28.84 22.80
N GLY A 471 -18.86 28.56 24.08
CA GLY A 471 -20.21 28.68 24.66
C GLY A 471 -21.20 27.56 24.29
N GLY A 472 -20.79 26.62 23.44
CA GLY A 472 -21.50 25.40 23.06
C GLY A 472 -20.72 24.14 23.45
N SER A 473 -20.93 23.07 22.67
CA SER A 473 -20.26 21.78 22.82
C SER A 473 -19.86 21.18 21.48
N ALA A 474 -18.83 20.34 21.46
CA ALA A 474 -18.42 19.57 20.29
C ALA A 474 -18.17 18.11 20.67
N ASP A 475 -18.51 17.18 19.78
CA ASP A 475 -18.21 15.77 19.94
C ASP A 475 -16.69 15.54 19.89
N ILE A 476 -16.14 14.75 20.81
CA ILE A 476 -14.71 14.37 20.78
C ILE A 476 -14.44 13.42 19.60
N GLY A 477 -15.46 12.72 19.12
CA GLY A 477 -15.38 11.81 17.98
C GLY A 477 -14.31 10.74 18.21
N ASN A 478 -13.39 10.61 17.24
CA ASN A 478 -12.31 9.63 17.25
C ASN A 478 -11.00 10.13 17.89
N ALA A 479 -11.01 11.25 18.63
CA ALA A 479 -9.83 11.77 19.34
C ALA A 479 -9.48 10.95 20.61
N ILE A 480 -9.44 9.62 20.45
CA ILE A 480 -9.03 8.63 21.45
C ILE A 480 -7.53 8.39 21.25
N HIS A 481 -6.74 8.56 22.32
CA HIS A 481 -5.30 8.28 22.28
C HIS A 481 -5.02 6.79 22.32
N HIS A 482 -5.62 6.12 23.30
CA HIS A 482 -5.44 4.70 23.56
C HIS A 482 -6.64 4.16 24.33
N ALA A 483 -6.70 2.84 24.46
CA ALA A 483 -7.62 2.15 25.34
C ALA A 483 -6.85 1.39 26.41
N ARG A 484 -7.25 1.53 27.68
CA ARG A 484 -6.73 0.76 28.80
C ARG A 484 -7.62 -0.45 29.03
N ILE A 485 -7.01 -1.63 29.10
CA ILE A 485 -7.70 -2.91 29.32
C ILE A 485 -7.53 -3.32 30.79
N TYR A 486 -8.65 -3.68 31.40
CA TYR A 486 -8.73 -4.06 32.80
C TYR A 486 -9.36 -5.44 32.97
N LYS A 487 -8.84 -6.19 33.94
CA LYS A 487 -9.52 -7.35 34.53
C LYS A 487 -10.20 -6.89 35.80
N CYS A 488 -11.50 -6.71 35.75
CA CYS A 488 -12.32 -6.23 36.85
C CYS A 488 -12.95 -7.38 37.63
N TYR A 489 -13.32 -7.16 38.87
CA TYR A 489 -14.21 -8.06 39.60
C TYR A 489 -15.33 -7.31 40.31
N LYS A 490 -16.44 -8.03 40.52
CA LYS A 490 -17.49 -7.63 41.46
C LYS A 490 -17.56 -8.64 42.59
N GLU A 491 -17.79 -8.17 43.79
CA GLU A 491 -18.06 -9.03 44.93
C GLU A 491 -19.53 -9.46 44.92
N THR A 492 -19.77 -10.75 45.09
CA THR A 492 -21.11 -11.32 45.21
C THR A 492 -21.18 -12.20 46.45
N LYS A 493 -22.39 -12.57 46.88
CA LYS A 493 -22.59 -13.52 47.98
C LYS A 493 -21.88 -14.87 47.76
N LYS A 494 -21.57 -15.23 46.51
CA LYS A 494 -20.89 -16.47 46.11
C LYS A 494 -19.39 -16.29 45.81
N GLY A 495 -18.82 -15.13 46.13
CA GLY A 495 -17.42 -14.78 45.85
C GLY A 495 -17.26 -13.78 44.71
N ARG A 496 -16.03 -13.67 44.17
CA ARG A 496 -15.68 -12.72 43.12
C ARG A 496 -16.08 -13.23 41.75
N VAL A 497 -16.74 -12.38 40.98
CA VAL A 497 -17.04 -12.63 39.56
C VAL A 497 -16.19 -11.67 38.72
N TYR A 498 -15.31 -12.25 37.90
CA TYR A 498 -14.39 -11.48 37.05
C TYR A 498 -15.02 -11.16 35.69
N PHE A 499 -14.63 -10.01 35.14
CA PHE A 499 -14.99 -9.59 33.79
C PHE A 499 -13.92 -8.67 33.22
N TYR A 500 -13.81 -8.62 31.89
CA TYR A 500 -12.90 -7.68 31.22
C TYR A 500 -13.61 -6.38 30.87
N GLY A 501 -12.88 -5.29 31.00
CA GLY A 501 -13.35 -3.92 30.79
C GLY A 501 -12.34 -3.06 30.07
N MET A 502 -12.81 -1.97 29.49
CA MET A 502 -11.99 -1.00 28.76
C MET A 502 -12.33 0.42 29.17
N ILE A 503 -11.31 1.26 29.32
CA ILE A 503 -11.45 2.72 29.37
C ILE A 503 -10.81 3.30 28.12
N ARG A 504 -11.61 3.99 27.31
CA ARG A 504 -11.12 4.77 26.17
C ARG A 504 -10.58 6.09 26.70
N VAL A 505 -9.29 6.33 26.49
CA VAL A 505 -8.62 7.53 26.99
C VAL A 505 -8.59 8.59 25.90
N PHE A 506 -9.39 9.63 26.09
CA PHE A 506 -9.47 10.75 25.15
C PHE A 506 -8.26 11.68 25.29
N GLN A 507 -7.83 12.27 24.17
CA GLN A 507 -6.67 13.17 24.15
C GLN A 507 -6.85 14.38 25.09
N THR A 508 -8.06 14.91 25.22
CA THR A 508 -8.36 16.05 26.10
C THR A 508 -7.96 15.79 27.56
N ASP A 509 -8.13 14.56 28.04
CA ASP A 509 -7.81 14.19 29.43
C ASP A 509 -6.30 13.99 29.66
N LEU A 510 -5.49 13.99 28.60
CA LEU A 510 -4.05 13.80 28.64
C LEU A 510 -3.25 15.08 28.38
N LEU A 511 -3.92 16.23 28.16
CA LEU A 511 -3.24 17.50 27.85
C LEU A 511 -2.20 17.90 28.90
N ARG A 512 -2.51 17.68 30.19
CA ARG A 512 -1.61 17.97 31.31
C ARG A 512 -0.51 16.91 31.48
N ALA A 513 -0.71 15.72 30.94
CA ALA A 513 0.18 14.57 31.04
C ALA A 513 1.19 14.48 29.89
N ARG A 514 1.29 15.51 29.02
CA ARG A 514 2.04 15.43 27.74
C ARG A 514 3.50 14.97 27.88
N HIS A 515 4.11 15.23 29.04
CA HIS A 515 5.51 14.89 29.35
C HIS A 515 5.64 13.74 30.36
N GLU A 516 4.53 13.06 30.67
CA GLU A 516 4.47 11.92 31.57
C GLU A 516 4.20 10.62 30.79
N ASP A 517 4.14 9.50 31.50
CA ASP A 517 3.65 8.26 30.92
C ASP A 517 2.12 8.33 30.68
N LEU A 518 1.76 8.63 29.43
CA LEU A 518 0.37 8.74 28.97
C LEU A 518 -0.46 7.48 29.25
N PHE A 519 0.17 6.30 29.25
CA PHE A 519 -0.52 5.02 29.40
C PHE A 519 -0.82 4.69 30.86
N ALA A 520 -0.03 5.24 31.80
CA ALA A 520 -0.22 5.08 33.24
C ALA A 520 -0.83 6.31 33.94
N TYR A 521 -0.93 7.46 33.27
CA TYR A 521 -1.41 8.70 33.87
C TYR A 521 -2.77 8.54 34.59
N PRO A 522 -2.91 8.93 35.86
CA PRO A 522 -4.17 8.74 36.60
C PRO A 522 -5.36 9.48 35.99
N LEU A 523 -6.50 8.79 35.87
CA LEU A 523 -7.75 9.38 35.37
C LEU A 523 -8.72 9.60 36.52
N SER A 524 -8.95 10.86 36.88
CA SER A 524 -9.92 11.20 37.94
C SER A 524 -11.37 10.94 37.48
N PRO A 525 -12.32 10.66 38.40
CA PRO A 525 -13.73 10.38 38.10
C PRO A 525 -14.41 11.40 37.17
N GLN A 526 -14.03 12.68 37.27
CA GLN A 526 -14.60 13.79 36.51
C GLN A 526 -14.10 13.94 35.07
N THR A 527 -13.06 13.19 34.69
CA THR A 527 -12.56 13.16 33.30
C THR A 527 -13.62 12.64 32.34
N VAL A 528 -13.55 13.06 31.08
CA VAL A 528 -14.48 12.57 30.06
C VAL A 528 -14.29 11.06 29.84
N SER A 529 -13.05 10.59 29.87
CA SER A 529 -12.68 9.17 29.75
C SER A 529 -13.39 8.31 30.80
N MET A 530 -13.43 8.74 32.07
CA MET A 530 -14.12 8.01 33.14
C MET A 530 -15.64 8.13 33.04
N ARG A 531 -16.16 9.32 32.75
CA ARG A 531 -17.61 9.58 32.61
C ARG A 531 -18.26 8.83 31.44
N TYR A 532 -17.48 8.46 30.43
CA TYR A 532 -17.96 7.76 29.24
C TYR A 532 -17.39 6.33 29.10
N ALA A 533 -16.77 5.81 30.16
CA ALA A 533 -16.45 4.40 30.29
C ALA A 533 -17.72 3.57 30.57
N ASP A 534 -17.59 2.25 30.51
CA ASP A 534 -18.65 1.38 31.02
C ASP A 534 -18.81 1.63 32.54
N PRO A 535 -20.02 1.88 33.06
CA PRO A 535 -20.21 2.21 34.47
C PRO A 535 -19.63 1.17 35.43
N LYS A 536 -19.73 -0.13 35.11
CA LYS A 536 -19.19 -1.22 35.95
C LYS A 536 -17.66 -1.21 35.95
N VAL A 537 -17.05 -0.82 34.84
CA VAL A 537 -15.59 -0.71 34.72
C VAL A 537 -15.08 0.52 35.46
N ALA A 538 -15.74 1.67 35.29
CA ALA A 538 -15.39 2.90 35.99
C ALA A 538 -15.49 2.72 37.51
N GLU A 539 -16.58 2.13 37.99
CA GLU A 539 -16.77 1.80 39.41
C GLU A 539 -15.70 0.83 39.92
N ALA A 540 -15.41 -0.25 39.18
CA ALA A 540 -14.37 -1.20 39.57
C ALA A 540 -12.99 -0.55 39.68
N VAL A 541 -12.64 0.34 38.75
CA VAL A 541 -11.37 1.09 38.79
C VAL A 541 -11.32 2.03 40.00
N GLN A 542 -12.40 2.76 40.29
CA GLN A 542 -12.47 3.68 41.41
C GLN A 542 -12.41 2.97 42.77
N ASN A 543 -13.02 1.78 42.87
CA ASN A 543 -13.04 0.98 44.09
C ASN A 543 -11.79 0.11 44.28
N GLY A 544 -10.80 0.18 43.37
CA GLY A 544 -9.62 -0.69 43.41
C GLY A 544 -9.90 -2.16 43.07
N HIS A 545 -11.06 -2.45 42.47
CA HIS A 545 -11.49 -3.78 42.03
C HIS A 545 -11.14 -4.08 40.57
N ALA A 546 -10.10 -3.43 40.04
CA ALA A 546 -9.66 -3.58 38.66
C ALA A 546 -8.14 -3.69 38.57
N GLU A 547 -7.66 -4.78 37.96
CA GLU A 547 -6.26 -4.99 37.60
C GLU A 547 -6.02 -4.40 36.20
N TYR A 548 -5.07 -3.47 36.08
CA TYR A 548 -4.65 -2.92 34.80
C TYR A 548 -3.78 -3.93 34.04
N LYS A 549 -4.27 -4.46 32.91
CA LYS A 549 -3.56 -5.48 32.13
C LYS A 549 -2.61 -4.89 31.09
N GLY A 550 -2.96 -3.74 30.54
CA GLY A 550 -2.16 -3.08 29.51
C GLY A 550 -3.00 -2.14 28.64
N TYR A 551 -2.40 -1.66 27.56
CA TYR A 551 -3.05 -0.72 26.64
C TYR A 551 -3.05 -1.21 25.20
N LEU A 552 -4.04 -0.72 24.47
CA LEU A 552 -4.17 -0.82 23.02
C LEU A 552 -4.15 0.57 22.39
N VAL A 553 -3.48 0.70 21.26
CA VAL A 553 -3.57 1.84 20.33
C VAL A 553 -4.01 1.33 18.96
N VAL A 554 -4.57 2.22 18.14
CA VAL A 554 -4.88 1.91 16.75
C VAL A 554 -3.58 1.53 16.03
N GLY A 555 -3.62 0.43 15.27
CA GLY A 555 -2.46 -0.17 14.61
C GLY A 555 -1.81 -1.32 15.39
N ASP A 556 -2.31 -1.65 16.58
CA ASP A 556 -1.82 -2.81 17.34
C ASP A 556 -2.21 -4.12 16.68
N GLU A 557 -1.25 -5.03 16.61
CA GLU A 557 -1.48 -6.41 16.20
C GLU A 557 -2.00 -7.21 17.40
N ILE A 558 -3.04 -7.98 17.16
CA ILE A 558 -3.69 -8.84 18.13
C ILE A 558 -3.77 -10.25 17.54
N GLU A 559 -3.48 -11.25 18.37
CA GLU A 559 -3.73 -12.65 18.11
C GLU A 559 -4.90 -13.11 18.98
N VAL A 560 -5.86 -13.80 18.36
CA VAL A 560 -7.03 -14.39 19.04
C VAL A 560 -7.09 -15.87 18.72
N LYS A 561 -7.57 -16.69 19.64
CA LYS A 561 -7.87 -18.10 19.41
C LYS A 561 -9.38 -18.27 19.30
N PHE A 562 -9.86 -18.68 18.15
CA PHE A 562 -11.27 -19.01 17.98
C PHE A 562 -11.56 -20.38 18.63
N GLY A 563 -12.65 -20.46 19.39
CA GLY A 563 -13.20 -21.74 19.89
C GLY A 563 -14.13 -22.38 18.85
N GLU A 564 -14.90 -23.39 19.26
CA GLU A 564 -15.90 -24.02 18.38
C GLU A 564 -16.98 -23.02 17.92
N ALA A 565 -17.34 -23.10 16.63
CA ALA A 565 -18.41 -22.42 15.90
C ALA A 565 -18.81 -21.02 16.42
N MET A 566 -18.17 -19.99 15.87
CA MET A 566 -18.61 -18.60 16.05
C MET A 566 -19.91 -18.36 15.26
N SER A 567 -21.00 -17.97 15.92
CA SER A 567 -22.30 -17.78 15.26
C SER A 567 -22.54 -16.32 14.85
N ASP A 568 -21.90 -15.85 13.77
CA ASP A 568 -22.15 -14.54 13.13
C ASP A 568 -21.28 -14.37 11.86
N LYS A 569 -21.10 -13.13 11.40
CA LYS A 569 -20.23 -12.76 10.27
C LYS A 569 -18.76 -13.09 10.49
N ILE A 570 -18.28 -13.07 11.73
CA ILE A 570 -16.89 -13.50 12.01
C ILE A 570 -16.79 -15.02 11.87
N GLY A 571 -17.84 -15.77 12.24
CA GLY A 571 -17.98 -17.18 11.90
C GLY A 571 -17.83 -17.45 10.42
N ALA A 572 -18.65 -16.82 9.59
CA ALA A 572 -18.58 -16.97 8.12
C ALA A 572 -17.20 -16.62 7.54
N PHE A 573 -16.51 -15.61 8.11
CA PHE A 573 -15.13 -15.28 7.73
C PHE A 573 -14.14 -16.37 8.08
N VAL A 574 -14.21 -16.90 9.31
CA VAL A 574 -13.33 -17.98 9.79
C VAL A 574 -13.58 -19.26 8.98
N ASP A 575 -14.85 -19.64 8.77
CA ASP A 575 -15.24 -20.82 8.00
C ASP A 575 -14.76 -20.70 6.54
N PHE A 576 -14.96 -19.53 5.92
CA PHE A 576 -14.51 -19.32 4.54
C PHE A 576 -12.99 -19.47 4.40
N PHE A 577 -12.20 -18.78 5.22
CA PHE A 577 -10.75 -18.83 5.06
C PHE A 577 -10.14 -20.13 5.56
N SER A 578 -10.55 -20.63 6.72
CA SER A 578 -9.92 -21.81 7.34
C SER A 578 -10.45 -23.10 6.70
N GLU A 579 -11.77 -23.28 6.62
CA GLU A 579 -12.37 -24.55 6.17
C GLU A 579 -12.47 -24.64 4.64
N GLN A 580 -12.95 -23.59 3.95
CA GLN A 580 -13.16 -23.65 2.49
C GLN A 580 -11.88 -23.39 1.69
N MET A 581 -11.06 -22.43 2.14
CA MET A 581 -9.84 -22.04 1.43
C MET A 581 -8.56 -22.66 2.00
N GLY A 582 -8.64 -23.41 3.11
CA GLY A 582 -7.49 -24.09 3.73
C GLY A 582 -6.39 -23.13 4.21
N VAL A 583 -6.75 -21.89 4.57
CA VAL A 583 -5.80 -20.91 5.09
C VAL A 583 -5.43 -21.28 6.52
N GLN A 584 -4.13 -21.27 6.82
CA GLN A 584 -3.60 -21.57 8.15
C GLN A 584 -4.20 -20.64 9.22
N ASP A 585 -4.51 -21.23 10.38
CA ASP A 585 -5.10 -20.56 11.53
C ASP A 585 -4.30 -19.32 11.95
N GLU A 586 -2.97 -19.39 11.94
CA GLU A 586 -2.08 -18.29 12.30
C GLU A 586 -2.32 -17.03 11.45
N ILE A 587 -2.82 -17.18 10.22
CA ILE A 587 -3.15 -16.07 9.32
C ILE A 587 -4.52 -15.49 9.67
N VAL A 588 -5.52 -16.36 9.89
CA VAL A 588 -6.92 -15.99 10.18
C VAL A 588 -7.06 -15.38 11.59
N GLN A 589 -6.22 -15.81 12.52
CA GLN A 589 -6.22 -15.41 13.93
C GLN A 589 -5.49 -14.08 14.20
N ARG A 590 -4.88 -13.45 13.20
CA ARG A 590 -4.11 -12.20 13.35
C ARG A 590 -4.90 -10.99 12.87
N TRP A 591 -5.10 -10.05 13.78
CA TRP A 591 -5.96 -8.88 13.62
C TRP A 591 -5.22 -7.59 13.96
N VAL A 592 -5.75 -6.47 13.50
CA VAL A 592 -5.23 -5.14 13.78
C VAL A 592 -6.33 -4.27 14.36
N VAL A 593 -6.03 -3.59 15.46
CA VAL A 593 -6.94 -2.59 16.04
C VAL A 593 -7.12 -1.45 15.05
N SER A 594 -8.35 -1.27 14.56
CA SER A 594 -8.75 -0.17 13.66
C SER A 594 -9.51 0.95 14.37
N GLY A 595 -10.00 0.73 15.60
CA GLY A 595 -10.63 1.77 16.42
C GLY A 595 -11.36 1.24 17.66
N PHE A 596 -11.92 2.15 18.46
CA PHE A 596 -12.66 1.85 19.68
C PHE A 596 -14.09 2.44 19.59
N GLU A 597 -15.02 1.65 19.04
CA GLU A 597 -16.37 2.11 18.67
C GLU A 597 -17.16 2.61 19.88
N SER A 598 -17.14 1.86 20.99
CA SER A 598 -17.87 2.18 22.21
C SER A 598 -17.04 1.82 23.44
N SER A 599 -17.58 2.05 24.65
CA SER A 599 -16.94 1.60 25.90
C SER A 599 -16.82 0.07 26.01
N ARG A 600 -17.51 -0.69 25.15
CA ARG A 600 -17.54 -2.16 25.16
C ARG A 600 -17.03 -2.81 23.87
N LEU A 601 -16.94 -2.06 22.78
CA LEU A 601 -16.65 -2.61 21.44
C LEU A 601 -15.36 -2.01 20.87
N MET A 602 -14.48 -2.89 20.39
CA MET A 602 -13.31 -2.53 19.59
C MET A 602 -13.47 -3.02 18.15
N LYS A 603 -12.88 -2.30 17.21
CA LYS A 603 -12.88 -2.64 15.78
C LYS A 603 -11.56 -3.29 15.41
N LEU A 604 -11.65 -4.46 14.78
CA LEU A 604 -10.53 -5.27 14.35
C LEU A 604 -10.62 -5.54 12.85
N ARG A 605 -9.50 -5.43 12.14
CA ARG A 605 -9.39 -5.82 10.72
C ARG A 605 -8.39 -6.96 10.55
N PRO A 606 -8.53 -7.83 9.55
CA PRO A 606 -7.52 -8.86 9.27
C PRO A 606 -6.13 -8.23 9.08
N ALA A 607 -5.12 -8.79 9.74
CA ALA A 607 -3.75 -8.28 9.66
C ALA A 607 -3.05 -8.73 8.39
N MET A 608 -3.22 -10.01 8.05
CA MET A 608 -2.50 -10.67 6.96
C MET A 608 -3.25 -10.61 5.62
N LEU A 609 -4.57 -10.49 5.67
CA LEU A 609 -5.43 -10.47 4.49
C LEU A 609 -5.84 -9.04 4.11
N ALA A 610 -6.09 -8.82 2.82
CA ALA A 610 -6.60 -7.59 2.26
C ALA A 610 -7.87 -7.86 1.46
N GLU A 611 -8.82 -6.92 1.46
CA GLU A 611 -10.01 -7.01 0.62
C GLU A 611 -9.65 -7.08 -0.88
N GLU A 612 -8.55 -6.42 -1.23
CA GLU A 612 -8.00 -6.41 -2.57
C GLU A 612 -7.62 -7.83 -3.01
N GLY A 613 -8.24 -8.34 -4.07
CA GLY A 613 -8.00 -9.70 -4.56
C GLY A 613 -9.09 -10.71 -4.21
N LEU A 614 -10.05 -10.35 -3.35
CA LEU A 614 -11.22 -11.20 -3.06
C LEU A 614 -12.05 -11.51 -4.31
N ASP A 615 -12.26 -10.55 -5.20
CA ASP A 615 -13.08 -10.75 -6.40
C ASP A 615 -12.56 -11.89 -7.27
N ARG A 616 -11.22 -12.04 -7.35
CA ARG A 616 -10.61 -13.13 -8.11
C ARG A 616 -10.76 -14.47 -7.41
N ILE A 617 -10.78 -14.50 -6.07
CA ILE A 617 -11.06 -15.70 -5.28
C ILE A 617 -12.51 -16.12 -5.47
N PHE A 618 -13.47 -15.20 -5.26
CA PHE A 618 -14.89 -15.50 -5.44
C PHE A 618 -15.26 -15.83 -6.89
N GLY A 619 -14.49 -15.35 -7.87
CA GLY A 619 -14.67 -15.75 -9.27
C GLY A 619 -14.24 -17.19 -9.58
N ILE A 620 -13.50 -17.87 -8.68
CA ILE A 620 -13.02 -19.25 -8.87
C ILE A 620 -13.57 -20.25 -7.84
N CYS A 621 -14.11 -19.78 -6.70
CA CYS A 621 -14.72 -20.64 -5.69
C CYS A 621 -16.25 -20.57 -5.73
N ASP A 622 -16.90 -21.71 -5.54
CA ASP A 622 -18.36 -21.79 -5.42
C ASP A 622 -18.76 -21.53 -3.97
N VAL A 623 -19.18 -20.30 -3.67
CA VAL A 623 -19.62 -19.89 -2.33
C VAL A 623 -20.98 -19.22 -2.38
N SER A 624 -21.78 -19.43 -1.33
CA SER A 624 -23.08 -18.78 -1.22
C SER A 624 -22.92 -17.26 -1.19
N LYS A 625 -23.89 -16.54 -1.79
CA LYS A 625 -23.88 -15.08 -1.81
C LYS A 625 -23.86 -14.46 -0.41
N SER A 626 -24.54 -15.11 0.55
CA SER A 626 -24.54 -14.69 1.96
C SER A 626 -23.14 -14.73 2.57
N MET A 627 -22.37 -15.79 2.32
CA MET A 627 -21.01 -15.92 2.83
C MET A 627 -20.08 -14.88 2.21
N GLU A 628 -20.20 -14.65 0.89
CA GLU A 628 -19.46 -13.60 0.20
C GLU A 628 -19.72 -12.23 0.84
N ASP A 629 -21.00 -11.88 1.06
CA ASP A 629 -21.40 -10.60 1.64
C ASP A 629 -20.93 -10.45 3.09
N ASP A 630 -20.93 -11.52 3.89
CA ASP A 630 -20.45 -11.51 5.27
C ASP A 630 -18.92 -11.36 5.35
N VAL A 631 -18.16 -12.08 4.52
CA VAL A 631 -16.69 -11.92 4.41
C VAL A 631 -16.35 -10.49 4.00
N ARG A 632 -17.01 -9.94 2.98
CA ARG A 632 -16.82 -8.53 2.57
C ARG A 632 -17.20 -7.56 3.69
N ASN A 633 -18.21 -7.88 4.49
CA ASN A 633 -18.59 -7.05 5.63
C ASN A 633 -17.47 -6.90 6.65
N VAL A 634 -16.75 -8.00 6.94
CA VAL A 634 -15.61 -7.99 7.87
C VAL A 634 -14.50 -7.05 7.39
N PHE A 635 -14.19 -7.07 6.09
CA PHE A 635 -13.22 -6.12 5.51
C PHE A 635 -13.72 -4.67 5.52
N ALA A 636 -14.95 -4.44 5.06
CA ALA A 636 -15.51 -3.09 4.89
C ALA A 636 -15.85 -2.39 6.21
N ARG A 637 -16.33 -3.13 7.22
CA ARG A 637 -16.85 -2.57 8.48
C ARG A 637 -15.99 -2.91 9.70
N SER A 638 -14.93 -3.70 9.54
CA SER A 638 -14.18 -4.33 10.63
C SER A 638 -15.04 -5.32 11.44
N TRP A 639 -14.40 -6.30 12.05
CA TRP A 639 -15.00 -7.11 13.11
C TRP A 639 -15.18 -6.25 14.37
N ARG A 640 -16.38 -6.29 14.96
CA ARG A 640 -16.71 -5.57 16.21
C ARG A 640 -16.61 -6.52 17.40
N LEU A 641 -15.43 -6.60 18.00
CA LEU A 641 -15.18 -7.47 19.15
C LEU A 641 -15.68 -6.82 20.45
N SER A 642 -16.46 -7.56 21.25
CA SER A 642 -16.78 -7.17 22.62
C SER A 642 -15.60 -7.41 23.55
N VAL A 643 -15.26 -6.42 24.37
CA VAL A 643 -14.21 -6.53 25.40
C VAL A 643 -14.49 -7.67 26.39
N SER A 644 -15.76 -8.03 26.60
CA SER A 644 -16.15 -9.16 27.46
C SER A 644 -15.71 -10.53 26.91
N GLN A 645 -15.46 -10.64 25.61
CA GLN A 645 -15.05 -11.88 24.94
C GLN A 645 -13.52 -12.10 24.97
N ILE A 646 -12.75 -11.13 25.46
CA ILE A 646 -11.28 -11.17 25.49
C ILE A 646 -10.73 -12.46 26.11
N SER A 647 -11.30 -12.91 27.22
CA SER A 647 -10.86 -14.14 27.90
C SER A 647 -11.24 -15.41 27.14
N GLN A 648 -12.37 -15.41 26.43
CA GLN A 648 -12.82 -16.56 25.63
C GLN A 648 -11.90 -16.77 24.42
N LEU A 649 -11.32 -15.68 23.92
CA LEU A 649 -10.45 -15.67 22.74
C LEU A 649 -8.96 -15.72 23.07
N ALA A 650 -8.58 -15.88 24.35
CA ALA A 650 -7.18 -15.89 24.80
C ALA A 650 -6.33 -14.77 24.16
N LEU A 651 -6.86 -13.54 24.17
CA LEU A 651 -6.32 -12.42 23.39
C LEU A 651 -4.87 -12.09 23.80
N ARG A 652 -4.01 -11.98 22.80
CA ARG A 652 -2.61 -11.57 22.95
C ARG A 652 -2.29 -10.36 22.09
N VAL A 653 -1.63 -9.37 22.68
CA VAL A 653 -1.14 -8.20 21.95
C VAL A 653 0.29 -8.44 21.51
N ILE A 654 0.55 -8.28 20.21
CA ILE A 654 1.85 -8.50 19.60
C ILE A 654 2.51 -7.15 19.30
N ARG A 655 3.74 -6.97 19.80
CA ARG A 655 4.60 -5.83 19.49
C ARG A 655 5.84 -6.33 18.78
N ARG A 656 6.25 -5.65 17.71
CA ARG A 656 7.41 -6.05 16.91
C ARG A 656 8.54 -5.03 16.95
N ASN A 657 9.76 -5.50 16.73
CA ASN A 657 10.86 -4.63 16.34
C ASN A 657 10.80 -4.29 14.84
N SER A 658 11.75 -3.49 14.38
CA SER A 658 11.91 -3.07 12.97
C SER A 658 12.19 -4.22 12.00
N LEU A 659 12.72 -5.34 12.49
CA LEU A 659 12.92 -6.58 11.74
C LEU A 659 11.68 -7.47 11.74
N GLY A 660 10.62 -7.05 12.43
CA GLY A 660 9.36 -7.79 12.52
C GLY A 660 9.33 -8.91 13.54
N GLU A 661 10.33 -9.03 14.41
CA GLU A 661 10.39 -10.03 15.47
C GLU A 661 9.52 -9.59 16.66
N LYS A 662 8.80 -10.55 17.28
CA LYS A 662 7.99 -10.31 18.49
C LYS A 662 8.90 -9.82 19.64
N ARG A 663 8.53 -8.73 20.31
CA ARG A 663 9.29 -8.12 21.40
C ARG A 663 8.65 -8.45 22.75
N PHE A 664 9.22 -9.41 23.48
CA PHE A 664 8.73 -9.78 24.81
C PHE A 664 9.35 -8.95 25.95
N VAL A 665 10.56 -8.41 25.73
CA VAL A 665 11.30 -7.62 26.72
C VAL A 665 11.90 -6.39 26.04
N SER A 666 12.06 -5.29 26.78
CA SER A 666 12.76 -4.10 26.30
C SER A 666 13.68 -3.50 27.36
N LYS A 667 14.95 -3.23 26.98
CA LYS A 667 15.90 -2.47 27.80
C LYS A 667 15.66 -0.95 27.73
N ASN A 668 14.99 -0.49 26.68
CA ASN A 668 14.77 0.94 26.41
C ASN A 668 13.29 1.33 26.58
N GLN A 669 12.55 0.57 27.39
CA GLN A 669 11.12 0.80 27.69
C GLN A 669 10.23 0.89 26.43
N MET A 670 10.63 0.21 25.35
CA MET A 670 9.82 0.10 24.15
C MET A 670 8.63 -0.85 24.39
N PRO A 671 7.46 -0.62 23.77
CA PRO A 671 6.29 -1.49 23.93
C PRO A 671 6.59 -2.96 23.65
N THR A 672 6.12 -3.84 24.53
CA THR A 672 6.30 -5.30 24.48
C THR A 672 4.98 -6.04 24.31
N CYS A 673 5.06 -7.29 23.84
CA CYS A 673 3.93 -8.21 23.81
C CYS A 673 3.39 -8.43 25.22
N TRP A 674 2.07 -8.63 25.33
CA TRP A 674 1.41 -8.99 26.58
C TRP A 674 0.13 -9.78 26.31
N SER A 675 -0.33 -10.56 27.29
CA SER A 675 -1.55 -11.36 27.22
C SER A 675 -2.54 -10.94 28.31
N CYS A 676 -3.83 -11.19 28.06
CA CYS A 676 -4.86 -10.98 29.06
C CYS A 676 -4.90 -12.08 30.13
N ASP A 677 -4.34 -13.26 29.83
CA ASP A 677 -4.33 -14.45 30.69
C ASP A 677 -3.58 -14.26 32.02
#